data_AF-A0A498M4S7-F1
#
_entry.id   AF-A0A498M4S7-F1
#
_cell.length_a   1.000
_cell.length_b   1.000
_cell.length_c   1.000
_cell.angle_alpha   90.00
_cell.angle_beta   90.00
_cell.angle_gamma   90.00
#
_symmetry.space_group_name_H-M   'P 1'
#
loop_
_entity.id
_entity.type
_entity.pdbx_description
1 polymer ?
#
loop_
_entity_poly.entity_id
_entity_poly.type
_entity_poly.pdbx_seq_one_letter_code
_entity_poly.pdbx_strand_id
1 'polypeptide(L)'
;MYLLLTAKTGSIASSHLVLSPSAFSQVVATGVCHTDLYHLFEGKDKRGFPSVLGHEGAGVVESVGPGVTGFKPGDKVIPLFLSQCGECKFCKCPKTNLCDCSWSSKYHDIMSDPTTRFTCRGRPILQFMGTSTFSEYTVINQIAVAKIHDDAPLDRVCLLGCGISTGYGAAVNTAGVTPGSVCAVFGLGAVGLAAVMGCKNAGASRIFAVDINEQKFEKAKVFGATDFLNPKAYNKPISEVLAEMTNGGVDFSLECVGNTEVMRTALESCTKGWGVSVLVGWTDVKDFSARPIQLISGKTWKGSLFGGFKSKDSVPNLVRDYMTGKIKLDEFITHKMNLEQVIKCRAAVAWEPNAPLVIEEIEVGPPQEGEMRIKILASSLCHTEIFHLFESKDKRGFPTVLGHEGAGVVESVGPGVTEYKPGDKVIPVSGSQCRECRFCKNPKTNLCERSWLNYHVDLMSYPTTRFTCRGQPLLQFTSTGTFSEYIVINQMYVAKIRDDAPLDRVCLLGCGISTGYGAAVNTAGVTPGSVCAVFGLGAVGLAAVMGCKNAGASRIFAVDINEQKFEKAKVLGATDCLNPKAYNKPISEVLAEMTNGGVDFSLECVGNSEVSRMALESCIKGWGVSVLVGYTDVDFSARPIQLISGKTWKGTLLGGFKIRDSVPKLVNDYMTGKIKLDEFITHKMDLEQINDAVNLMKTGQCIRCILNISK
;
A
#
# COMPACT_ATOMS: atom_id res chain seq x y z
N MET A 1 -7.81 7.03 15.11
CA MET A 1 -7.50 5.59 14.97
C MET A 1 -5.99 5.49 14.89
N TYR A 2 -5.39 4.64 15.73
CA TYR A 2 -3.95 4.55 15.88
C TYR A 2 -3.34 3.44 15.03
N LEU A 3 -2.15 3.73 14.54
CA LEU A 3 -1.17 2.75 14.09
C LEU A 3 -0.21 2.48 15.24
N LEU A 4 0.01 1.21 15.60
CA LEU A 4 0.92 0.84 16.68
C LEU A 4 2.23 0.29 16.10
N LEU A 5 3.39 0.78 16.54
CA LEU A 5 4.70 0.22 16.20
C LEU A 5 5.23 -0.62 17.38
N THR A 6 5.68 -1.86 17.18
CA THR A 6 6.34 -2.67 18.22
C THR A 6 7.81 -2.95 17.89
N ALA A 7 8.67 -2.95 18.91
CA ALA A 7 10.09 -3.26 18.82
C ALA A 7 10.41 -4.59 19.53
N LYS A 8 11.37 -5.36 19.00
CA LYS A 8 11.82 -6.64 19.58
C LYS A 8 13.21 -6.47 20.20
N THR A 9 13.51 -7.24 21.25
CA THR A 9 14.74 -7.14 22.04
C THR A 9 15.98 -7.58 21.23
N GLY A 10 16.84 -6.64 20.86
CA GLY A 10 18.23 -6.86 20.44
C GLY A 10 19.21 -6.21 21.42
N SER A 11 20.30 -6.91 21.78
CA SER A 11 21.32 -6.43 22.72
C SER A 11 22.32 -5.50 22.02
N ILE A 12 22.53 -4.28 22.54
CA ILE A 12 23.65 -3.41 22.17
C ILE A 12 24.28 -2.82 23.43
N ALA A 13 25.61 -2.77 23.46
CA ALA A 13 26.43 -2.39 24.61
C ALA A 13 26.35 -0.88 24.94
N SER A 14 26.25 -0.58 26.24
CA SER A 14 26.19 0.77 26.81
C SER A 14 27.58 1.37 27.03
N SER A 15 27.89 2.51 26.39
CA SER A 15 28.95 3.40 26.87
C SER A 15 28.68 4.85 26.47
N HIS A 16 28.32 5.67 27.47
CA HIS A 16 28.68 7.08 27.69
C HIS A 16 27.55 7.98 28.24
N LEU A 17 27.72 8.31 29.54
CA LEU A 17 27.59 9.64 30.20
C LEU A 17 26.23 10.37 30.32
N VAL A 18 25.66 10.24 31.52
CA VAL A 18 25.23 11.25 32.52
C VAL A 18 25.43 12.74 32.18
N LEU A 19 24.35 13.53 32.28
CA LEU A 19 24.22 14.80 33.04
C LEU A 19 22.80 15.41 32.87
N SER A 20 21.85 14.74 33.54
CA SER A 20 20.52 15.14 34.05
C SER A 20 19.90 13.82 34.54
N PRO A 21 19.06 13.78 35.59
CA PRO A 21 18.53 12.51 36.05
C PRO A 21 17.50 11.97 35.04
N SER A 22 17.99 11.12 34.14
CA SER A 22 17.25 10.53 33.03
C SER A 22 17.20 9.01 33.15
N ALA A 23 16.05 8.41 32.84
CA ALA A 23 15.88 6.98 32.70
C ALA A 23 16.04 6.60 31.22
N PHE A 24 16.81 5.54 30.96
CA PHE A 24 16.90 4.92 29.64
C PHE A 24 15.83 3.84 29.56
N SER A 25 14.94 3.92 28.58
CA SER A 25 13.81 3.00 28.44
C SER A 25 13.86 2.30 27.10
N GLN A 26 13.71 0.97 27.13
CA GLN A 26 13.40 0.19 25.94
C GLN A 26 11.92 0.41 25.59
N VAL A 27 11.65 0.98 24.41
CA VAL A 27 10.29 1.18 23.91
C VAL A 27 9.79 -0.17 23.39
N VAL A 28 8.70 -0.67 23.96
CA VAL A 28 8.08 -1.94 23.54
C VAL A 28 7.02 -1.68 22.48
N ALA A 29 6.24 -0.62 22.67
CA ALA A 29 5.22 -0.19 21.72
C ALA A 29 5.07 1.33 21.70
N THR A 30 4.64 1.87 20.56
CA THR A 30 4.31 3.29 20.42
C THR A 30 3.10 3.50 19.49
N GLY A 31 2.23 4.43 19.84
CA GLY A 31 1.17 4.93 18.96
C GLY A 31 1.69 5.96 17.96
N VAL A 32 1.00 6.12 16.83
CA VAL A 32 1.21 7.20 15.85
C VAL A 32 0.09 8.24 16.00
N CYS A 33 0.44 9.46 16.37
CA CYS A 33 -0.50 10.54 16.63
C CYS A 33 -0.54 11.56 15.47
N HIS A 34 -1.65 12.30 15.33
CA HIS A 34 -1.75 13.38 14.33
C HIS A 34 -0.68 14.43 14.55
N THR A 35 -0.21 14.64 15.78
CA THR A 35 0.89 15.56 16.09
C THR A 35 2.21 15.16 15.40
N ASP A 36 2.46 13.86 15.18
CA ASP A 36 3.64 13.42 14.41
C ASP A 36 3.48 13.81 12.92
N LEU A 37 2.27 13.67 12.36
CA LEU A 37 1.95 14.10 10.99
C LEU A 37 2.03 15.62 10.83
N TYR A 38 1.49 16.35 11.81
CA TYR A 38 1.53 17.81 11.88
C TYR A 38 2.97 18.29 11.80
N HIS A 39 3.88 17.75 12.61
CA HIS A 39 5.30 18.12 12.60
C HIS A 39 5.97 17.87 11.24
N LEU A 40 5.61 16.78 10.56
CA LEU A 40 6.18 16.43 9.26
C LEU A 40 5.69 17.32 8.10
N PHE A 41 4.40 17.63 8.06
CA PHE A 41 3.75 18.16 6.85
C PHE A 41 3.06 19.50 7.02
N GLU A 42 2.58 19.83 8.22
CA GLU A 42 1.77 21.02 8.48
C GLU A 42 2.58 22.12 9.18
N GLY A 43 3.51 21.72 10.05
CA GLY A 43 4.45 22.58 10.76
C GLY A 43 5.41 23.26 9.79
N LYS A 44 5.57 24.58 9.94
CA LYS A 44 6.44 25.38 9.07
C LYS A 44 7.85 25.55 9.62
N ASP A 45 8.08 25.19 10.88
CA ASP A 45 9.37 25.40 11.54
C ASP A 45 10.38 24.30 11.21
N LYS A 46 11.34 24.63 10.35
CA LYS A 46 12.41 23.72 9.95
C LYS A 46 13.47 23.50 11.04
N ARG A 47 13.46 24.28 12.14
CA ARG A 47 14.38 24.08 13.28
C ARG A 47 14.15 22.75 14.01
N GLY A 48 12.97 22.14 13.85
CA GLY A 48 12.63 20.83 14.43
C GLY A 48 13.20 19.61 13.68
N PHE A 49 14.20 19.80 12.79
CA PHE A 49 14.81 18.76 11.98
C PHE A 49 16.34 18.84 11.96
N PRO A 50 17.05 17.71 11.78
CA PRO A 50 16.53 16.33 11.74
C PRO A 50 16.09 15.85 13.13
N SER A 51 15.07 14.99 13.21
CA SER A 51 14.53 14.48 14.49
C SER A 51 14.06 13.02 14.39
N VAL A 52 14.05 12.33 15.54
CA VAL A 52 13.34 11.04 15.70
C VAL A 52 11.97 11.34 16.29
N LEU A 53 10.88 10.95 15.60
CA LEU A 53 9.50 11.27 16.02
C LEU A 53 8.94 10.26 17.03
N GLY A 54 7.65 10.38 17.35
CA GLY A 54 6.93 9.53 18.28
C GLY A 54 6.92 10.09 19.70
N HIS A 55 5.72 10.10 20.32
CA HIS A 55 5.52 10.59 21.69
C HIS A 55 4.42 9.84 22.47
N GLU A 56 4.01 8.67 21.98
CA GLU A 56 2.99 7.81 22.58
C GLU A 56 3.56 6.42 22.88
N GLY A 57 4.66 6.36 23.64
CA GLY A 57 5.35 5.11 23.94
C GLY A 57 4.87 4.40 25.21
N ALA A 58 5.19 3.12 25.32
CA ALA A 58 5.29 2.41 26.60
C ALA A 58 6.47 1.44 26.54
N GLY A 59 7.15 1.30 27.66
CA GLY A 59 8.43 0.61 27.70
C GLY A 59 8.81 0.09 29.08
N VAL A 60 10.03 -0.42 29.14
CA VAL A 60 10.66 -0.91 30.37
C VAL A 60 11.92 -0.10 30.59
N VAL A 61 12.13 0.38 31.82
CA VAL A 61 13.39 1.04 32.20
C VAL A 61 14.51 0.02 32.09
N GLU A 62 15.51 0.31 31.26
CA GLU A 62 16.69 -0.53 31.08
C GLU A 62 17.78 -0.09 32.06
N SER A 63 18.04 1.22 32.16
CA SER A 63 19.01 1.79 33.10
C SER A 63 18.59 3.18 33.57
N VAL A 64 19.24 3.66 34.64
CA VAL A 64 18.99 4.97 35.23
C VAL A 64 20.29 5.74 35.41
N GLY A 65 20.26 7.04 35.09
CA GLY A 65 21.39 7.93 35.31
C GLY A 65 21.55 8.37 36.78
N PRO A 66 22.72 8.88 37.17
CA PRO A 66 22.94 9.51 38.47
C PRO A 66 21.90 10.59 38.79
N GLY A 67 21.37 10.55 40.02
CA GLY A 67 20.35 11.46 40.50
C GLY A 67 18.90 11.05 40.18
N VAL A 68 18.69 9.97 39.43
CA VAL A 68 17.36 9.35 39.29
C VAL A 68 17.07 8.54 40.55
N THR A 69 16.00 8.89 41.25
CA THR A 69 15.62 8.21 42.51
C THR A 69 14.26 7.53 42.44
N GLY A 70 13.42 7.90 41.47
CA GLY A 70 12.05 7.39 41.35
C GLY A 70 11.87 6.11 40.53
N PHE A 71 12.94 5.59 39.90
CA PHE A 71 12.87 4.48 38.94
C PHE A 71 14.06 3.54 39.11
N LYS A 72 13.88 2.28 38.71
CA LYS A 72 14.94 1.27 38.63
C LYS A 72 14.80 0.44 37.34
N PRO A 73 15.88 -0.22 36.88
CA PRO A 73 15.79 -1.21 35.81
C PRO A 73 14.64 -2.23 36.03
N GLY A 74 13.92 -2.56 34.98
CA GLY A 74 12.76 -3.45 34.99
C GLY A 74 11.41 -2.76 35.24
N ASP A 75 11.38 -1.52 35.71
CA ASP A 75 10.11 -0.79 35.91
C ASP A 75 9.39 -0.56 34.57
N LYS A 76 8.09 -0.91 34.50
CA LYS A 76 7.25 -0.55 33.35
C LYS A 76 6.85 0.92 33.41
N VAL A 77 6.99 1.61 32.27
CA VAL A 77 6.82 3.06 32.20
C VAL A 77 6.12 3.54 30.93
N ILE A 78 5.50 4.71 31.02
CA ILE A 78 4.97 5.49 29.89
C ILE A 78 5.73 6.83 29.83
N PRO A 79 6.44 7.13 28.73
CA PRO A 79 6.99 8.46 28.45
C PRO A 79 5.86 9.48 28.29
N LEU A 80 6.08 10.70 28.78
CA LEU A 80 5.08 11.76 28.80
C LEU A 80 5.67 13.03 28.18
N PHE A 81 5.05 13.55 27.14
CA PHE A 81 5.50 14.82 26.56
C PHE A 81 5.27 16.01 27.51
N LEU A 82 4.26 15.92 28.38
CA LEU A 82 4.01 16.91 29.43
C LEU A 82 4.71 16.46 30.72
N SER A 83 5.74 17.20 31.12
CA SER A 83 6.51 16.92 32.33
C SER A 83 5.75 17.28 33.62
N GLN A 84 6.12 16.66 34.73
CA GLN A 84 5.66 16.98 36.07
C GLN A 84 6.79 16.82 37.10
N CYS A 85 7.43 17.94 37.48
CA CYS A 85 8.56 17.93 38.41
C CYS A 85 8.18 17.89 39.90
N GLY A 86 6.91 18.15 40.25
CA GLY A 86 6.43 18.20 41.64
C GLY A 86 6.78 19.49 42.39
N GLU A 87 7.87 20.16 42.03
CA GLU A 87 8.43 21.25 42.84
C GLU A 87 8.11 22.67 42.36
N CYS A 88 7.90 22.87 41.05
CA CYS A 88 7.66 24.20 40.50
C CYS A 88 6.28 24.76 40.90
N LYS A 89 6.12 26.09 40.78
CA LYS A 89 4.86 26.78 41.12
C LYS A 89 3.63 26.20 40.41
N PHE A 90 3.77 25.72 39.18
CA PHE A 90 2.66 25.11 38.43
C PHE A 90 2.34 23.70 38.92
N CYS A 91 3.36 22.88 39.20
CA CYS A 91 3.13 21.55 39.77
C CYS A 91 2.45 21.62 41.14
N LYS A 92 2.83 22.59 41.99
CA LYS A 92 2.21 22.83 43.31
C LYS A 92 0.84 23.51 43.24
N CYS A 93 0.46 24.08 42.10
CA CYS A 93 -0.81 24.76 41.94
C CYS A 93 -1.89 23.78 41.45
N PRO A 94 -3.07 23.70 42.11
CA PRO A 94 -4.16 22.85 41.65
C PRO A 94 -4.90 23.44 40.42
N LYS A 95 -4.66 24.72 40.07
CA LYS A 95 -5.35 25.40 38.95
C LYS A 95 -4.80 25.03 37.57
N THR A 96 -3.71 24.26 37.51
CA THR A 96 -3.06 23.90 36.24
C THR A 96 -2.44 22.53 36.31
N ASN A 97 -2.38 21.86 35.16
CA ASN A 97 -1.64 20.62 34.96
C ASN A 97 -0.26 20.82 34.32
N LEU A 98 0.12 22.06 34.03
CA LEU A 98 1.40 22.38 33.41
C LEU A 98 2.58 22.27 34.40
N CYS A 99 3.78 22.20 33.84
CA CYS A 99 5.03 22.24 34.57
C CYS A 99 5.96 23.29 33.94
N ASP A 100 6.57 24.13 34.78
CA ASP A 100 7.50 25.16 34.35
C ASP A 100 8.81 24.57 33.79
N CYS A 101 9.12 23.33 34.18
CA CYS A 101 10.25 22.56 33.69
C CYS A 101 9.94 21.76 32.42
N SER A 102 8.74 21.87 31.85
CA SER A 102 8.38 21.18 30.60
C SER A 102 9.09 21.80 29.41
N TRP A 103 9.57 21.00 28.45
CA TRP A 103 10.12 21.54 27.20
C TRP A 103 9.06 22.36 26.44
N SER A 104 7.79 21.92 26.51
CA SER A 104 6.66 22.56 25.85
C SER A 104 6.35 23.97 26.36
N SER A 105 6.84 24.37 27.54
CA SER A 105 6.66 25.75 28.01
C SER A 105 7.66 26.72 27.36
N LYS A 106 8.77 26.21 26.78
CA LYS A 106 9.87 27.02 26.25
C LYS A 106 10.10 26.86 24.74
N TYR A 107 9.78 25.69 24.19
CA TYR A 107 10.14 25.30 22.82
C TYR A 107 8.96 24.66 22.07
N HIS A 108 7.71 25.08 22.36
CA HIS A 108 6.52 24.48 21.76
C HIS A 108 6.49 24.60 20.22
N ASP A 109 7.04 25.68 19.69
CA ASP A 109 7.18 25.97 18.25
C ASP A 109 8.14 25.00 17.53
N ILE A 110 9.19 24.56 18.22
CA ILE A 110 10.21 23.63 17.67
C ILE A 110 9.80 22.17 17.89
N MET A 111 8.88 21.91 18.82
CA MET A 111 8.44 20.57 19.23
C MET A 111 9.58 19.64 19.69
N SER A 112 10.70 20.20 20.17
CA SER A 112 11.89 19.47 20.64
C SER A 112 12.73 20.33 21.59
N ASP A 113 13.45 19.68 22.52
CA ASP A 113 14.51 20.34 23.28
C ASP A 113 15.78 20.45 22.39
N PRO A 114 16.49 21.60 22.38
CA PRO A 114 17.75 21.72 21.63
C PRO A 114 18.84 20.77 22.12
N THR A 115 18.74 20.29 23.36
CA THR A 115 19.61 19.26 23.89
C THR A 115 19.11 17.88 23.48
N THR A 116 19.86 17.19 22.62
CA THR A 116 19.54 15.83 22.19
C THR A 116 20.52 14.80 22.77
N ARG A 117 20.07 13.55 22.85
CA ARG A 117 20.89 12.37 23.16
C ARG A 117 20.97 11.39 21.98
N PHE A 118 20.34 11.73 20.85
CA PHE A 118 20.40 10.92 19.64
C PHE A 118 21.48 11.45 18.69
N THR A 119 22.23 10.52 18.10
CA THR A 119 23.14 10.80 16.99
C THR A 119 22.89 9.82 15.85
N CYS A 120 22.93 10.29 14.61
CA CYS A 120 22.90 9.45 13.42
C CYS A 120 24.03 9.87 12.49
N ARG A 121 24.85 8.90 12.04
CA ARG A 121 26.02 9.14 11.16
C ARG A 121 26.95 10.25 11.69
N GLY A 122 27.21 10.24 13.00
CA GLY A 122 28.07 11.23 13.66
C GLY A 122 27.47 12.63 13.79
N ARG A 123 26.19 12.84 13.44
CA ARG A 123 25.49 14.12 13.58
C ARG A 123 24.41 14.04 14.66
N PRO A 124 24.25 15.07 15.51
CA PRO A 124 23.11 15.16 16.42
C PRO A 124 21.78 15.17 15.66
N ILE A 125 20.77 14.47 16.18
CA ILE A 125 19.38 14.51 15.69
C ILE A 125 18.46 14.83 16.86
N LEU A 126 17.49 15.72 16.69
CA LEU A 126 16.65 16.25 17.78
C LEU A 126 15.69 15.19 18.36
N GLN A 127 15.37 15.38 19.64
CA GLN A 127 14.45 14.53 20.37
C GLN A 127 13.04 15.14 20.38
N PHE A 128 12.16 14.60 19.54
CA PHE A 128 10.78 15.04 19.38
C PHE A 128 9.98 14.92 20.67
N MET A 129 9.39 16.04 21.09
CA MET A 129 8.59 16.21 22.29
C MET A 129 9.22 15.63 23.56
N GLY A 130 10.55 15.58 23.62
CA GLY A 130 11.32 15.00 24.74
C GLY A 130 11.14 13.50 24.93
N THR A 131 10.61 12.78 23.93
CA THR A 131 10.24 11.36 24.05
C THR A 131 10.80 10.51 22.91
N SER A 132 10.63 10.90 21.63
CA SER A 132 11.16 10.19 20.44
C SER A 132 10.94 8.67 20.46
N THR A 133 9.70 8.25 20.65
CA THR A 133 9.35 6.84 20.85
C THR A 133 9.36 6.01 19.56
N PHE A 134 9.61 6.60 18.38
CA PHE A 134 9.92 5.85 17.14
C PHE A 134 11.39 5.41 17.11
N SER A 135 11.87 4.89 18.24
CA SER A 135 13.17 4.26 18.42
C SER A 135 13.02 3.12 19.41
N GLU A 136 13.82 2.07 19.25
CA GLU A 136 13.82 0.93 20.19
C GLU A 136 14.23 1.34 21.60
N TYR A 137 15.01 2.43 21.72
CA TYR A 137 15.44 2.99 22.98
C TYR A 137 15.33 4.51 22.97
N THR A 138 15.00 5.07 24.13
CA THR A 138 15.00 6.53 24.31
C THR A 138 15.47 6.91 25.71
N VAL A 139 16.03 8.10 25.82
CA VAL A 139 16.47 8.71 27.08
C VAL A 139 15.41 9.71 27.50
N ILE A 140 14.80 9.53 28.67
CA ILE A 140 13.72 10.42 29.11
C ILE A 140 14.04 10.96 30.50
N ASN A 141 13.80 12.25 30.70
CA ASN A 141 13.96 12.87 32.02
C ASN A 141 12.95 12.26 33.02
N GLN A 142 13.37 11.95 34.26
CA GLN A 142 12.51 11.31 35.28
C GLN A 142 11.22 12.09 35.62
N ILE A 143 11.16 13.39 35.30
CA ILE A 143 9.94 14.21 35.48
C ILE A 143 8.92 14.00 34.35
N ALA A 144 9.33 13.38 33.24
CA ALA A 144 8.55 13.14 32.02
C ALA A 144 8.25 11.65 31.80
N VAL A 145 8.23 10.87 32.89
CA VAL A 145 7.97 9.42 32.86
C VAL A 145 6.99 9.07 33.97
N ALA A 146 5.97 8.28 33.65
CA ALA A 146 5.06 7.67 34.63
C ALA A 146 5.39 6.19 34.82
N LYS A 147 5.54 5.76 36.08
CA LYS A 147 5.64 4.34 36.44
C LYS A 147 4.25 3.72 36.47
N ILE A 148 4.08 2.57 35.82
CA ILE A 148 2.80 1.88 35.69
C ILE A 148 2.89 0.48 36.28
N HIS A 149 1.75 -0.20 36.38
CA HIS A 149 1.68 -1.53 36.99
C HIS A 149 2.40 -2.59 36.12
N ASP A 150 3.00 -3.58 36.75
CA ASP A 150 3.87 -4.57 36.09
C ASP A 150 3.10 -5.53 35.15
N ASP A 151 1.79 -5.68 35.30
CA ASP A 151 0.95 -6.49 34.40
C ASP A 151 0.40 -5.69 33.20
N ALA A 152 0.64 -4.38 33.15
CA ALA A 152 0.03 -3.53 32.14
C ALA A 152 0.49 -3.95 30.72
N PRO A 153 -0.45 -4.11 29.77
CA PRO A 153 -0.12 -4.46 28.39
C PRO A 153 0.42 -3.22 27.67
N LEU A 154 1.75 -3.16 27.53
CA LEU A 154 2.48 -2.00 26.97
C LEU A 154 2.00 -1.64 25.55
N ASP A 155 1.58 -2.64 24.77
CA ASP A 155 1.03 -2.48 23.41
C ASP A 155 -0.43 -1.97 23.38
N ARG A 156 -0.98 -1.58 24.53
CA ARG A 156 -2.27 -0.89 24.68
C ARG A 156 -2.09 0.44 25.41
N VAL A 157 -1.43 0.39 26.56
CA VAL A 157 -1.35 1.54 27.47
C VAL A 157 -0.45 2.66 26.95
N CYS A 158 0.39 2.41 25.94
CA CYS A 158 1.16 3.46 25.27
C CYS A 158 0.30 4.62 24.72
N LEU A 159 -0.95 4.33 24.35
CA LEU A 159 -1.92 5.32 23.86
C LEU A 159 -2.35 6.35 24.92
N LEU A 160 -2.09 6.08 26.20
CA LEU A 160 -2.35 7.02 27.30
C LEU A 160 -1.25 8.10 27.43
N GLY A 161 -0.15 7.97 26.69
CA GLY A 161 0.95 8.94 26.66
C GLY A 161 0.64 10.24 25.92
N CYS A 162 -0.45 10.30 25.13
CA CYS A 162 -0.94 11.53 24.50
C CYS A 162 -2.44 11.51 24.19
N GLY A 163 -2.87 11.03 23.01
CA GLY A 163 -4.16 11.44 22.47
C GLY A 163 -5.39 10.91 23.23
N ILE A 164 -5.33 9.69 23.80
CA ILE A 164 -6.46 9.16 24.57
C ILE A 164 -6.66 9.92 25.88
N SER A 165 -5.58 10.11 26.66
CA SER A 165 -5.64 10.88 27.91
C SER A 165 -6.03 12.33 27.63
N THR A 166 -5.57 12.89 26.52
CA THR A 166 -5.91 14.25 26.07
C THR A 166 -7.41 14.41 25.80
N GLY A 167 -7.98 13.57 24.93
CA GLY A 167 -9.40 13.66 24.59
C GLY A 167 -10.32 13.30 25.77
N TYR A 168 -10.04 12.19 26.45
CA TYR A 168 -10.82 11.75 27.60
C TYR A 168 -10.84 12.78 28.71
N GLY A 169 -9.65 13.28 29.10
CA GLY A 169 -9.50 14.31 30.13
C GLY A 169 -10.10 15.66 29.74
N ALA A 170 -10.08 16.01 28.45
CA ALA A 170 -10.71 17.24 27.99
C ALA A 170 -12.22 17.25 28.32
N ALA A 171 -12.88 16.10 28.21
CA ALA A 171 -14.29 15.95 28.61
C ALA A 171 -14.46 15.89 30.15
N VAL A 172 -13.75 14.97 30.83
CA VAL A 172 -14.04 14.73 32.26
C VAL A 172 -13.46 15.79 33.20
N ASN A 173 -12.32 16.40 32.84
CA ASN A 173 -11.63 17.37 33.71
C ASN A 173 -11.78 18.81 33.22
N THR A 174 -11.47 19.07 31.95
CA THR A 174 -11.39 20.47 31.47
C THR A 174 -12.76 21.07 31.20
N ALA A 175 -13.60 20.33 30.48
CA ALA A 175 -15.00 20.67 30.30
C ALA A 175 -15.77 20.48 31.62
N GLY A 176 -15.49 19.38 32.32
CA GLY A 176 -16.24 19.00 33.51
C GLY A 176 -17.66 18.60 33.15
N VAL A 177 -17.80 17.75 32.13
CA VAL A 177 -19.11 17.25 31.66
C VAL A 177 -19.87 16.65 32.84
N THR A 178 -21.16 16.98 32.95
CA THR A 178 -22.02 16.52 34.03
C THR A 178 -23.05 15.50 33.54
N PRO A 179 -23.57 14.65 34.45
CA PRO A 179 -24.65 13.72 34.09
C PRO A 179 -25.85 14.45 33.49
N GLY A 180 -26.38 13.91 32.40
CA GLY A 180 -27.53 14.48 31.69
C GLY A 180 -27.18 15.50 30.61
N SER A 181 -25.93 15.99 30.53
CA SER A 181 -25.54 17.02 29.55
C SER A 181 -25.62 16.57 28.10
N VAL A 182 -25.80 17.55 27.22
CA VAL A 182 -25.71 17.40 25.77
C VAL A 182 -24.34 17.88 25.31
N CYS A 183 -23.60 17.02 24.61
CA CYS A 183 -22.23 17.29 24.15
C CYS A 183 -22.12 17.27 22.62
N ALA A 184 -21.23 18.07 22.04
CA ALA A 184 -20.77 17.92 20.66
C ALA A 184 -19.25 17.75 20.59
N VAL A 185 -18.78 16.77 19.85
CA VAL A 185 -17.36 16.53 19.62
C VAL A 185 -17.04 16.70 18.15
N PHE A 186 -16.18 17.65 17.83
CA PHE A 186 -15.77 18.00 16.47
C PHE A 186 -14.44 17.31 16.13
N GLY A 187 -14.46 16.47 15.09
CA GLY A 187 -13.32 15.70 14.63
C GLY A 187 -13.18 14.35 15.32
N LEU A 188 -13.55 13.26 14.65
CA LEU A 188 -13.55 11.89 15.17
C LEU A 188 -12.22 11.18 14.90
N GLY A 189 -11.12 11.87 15.18
CA GLY A 189 -9.79 11.28 15.33
C GLY A 189 -9.67 10.47 16.63
N ALA A 190 -8.46 10.03 16.98
CA ALA A 190 -8.26 9.35 18.27
C ALA A 190 -8.65 10.21 19.47
N VAL A 191 -8.21 11.48 19.48
CA VAL A 191 -8.53 12.46 20.53
C VAL A 191 -10.05 12.68 20.61
N GLY A 192 -10.73 12.92 19.49
CA GLY A 192 -12.19 13.12 19.51
C GLY A 192 -12.97 11.89 19.93
N LEU A 193 -12.60 10.69 19.48
CA LEU A 193 -13.24 9.46 19.96
C LEU A 193 -13.00 9.23 21.46
N ALA A 194 -11.83 9.62 22.00
CA ALA A 194 -11.58 9.61 23.43
C ALA A 194 -12.40 10.68 24.19
N ALA A 195 -12.64 11.85 23.59
CA ALA A 195 -13.55 12.85 24.12
C ALA A 195 -15.01 12.35 24.15
N VAL A 196 -15.48 11.65 23.11
CA VAL A 196 -16.79 10.98 23.10
C VAL A 196 -16.90 9.99 24.25
N MET A 197 -15.88 9.13 24.43
CA MET A 197 -15.81 8.20 25.56
C MET A 197 -15.82 8.93 26.91
N GLY A 198 -15.10 10.04 27.04
CA GLY A 198 -15.08 10.87 28.25
C GLY A 198 -16.45 11.48 28.55
N CYS A 199 -17.14 12.05 27.56
CA CYS A 199 -18.51 12.54 27.70
C CYS A 199 -19.46 11.42 28.14
N LYS A 200 -19.34 10.22 27.54
CA LYS A 200 -20.17 9.07 27.89
C LYS A 200 -19.95 8.62 29.33
N ASN A 201 -18.69 8.50 29.75
CA ASN A 201 -18.32 8.08 31.10
C ASN A 201 -18.69 9.13 32.16
N ALA A 202 -18.74 10.41 31.79
CA ALA A 202 -19.25 11.49 32.64
C ALA A 202 -20.79 11.51 32.77
N GLY A 203 -21.51 10.69 31.99
CA GLY A 203 -22.95 10.56 32.05
C GLY A 203 -23.73 11.49 31.12
N ALA A 204 -23.11 12.01 30.06
CA ALA A 204 -23.82 12.78 29.04
C ALA A 204 -25.00 11.97 28.46
N SER A 205 -26.16 12.62 28.32
CA SER A 205 -27.39 11.98 27.82
C SER A 205 -27.40 11.87 26.30
N ARG A 206 -26.74 12.82 25.62
CA ARG A 206 -26.68 12.91 24.15
C ARG A 206 -25.32 13.46 23.72
N ILE A 207 -24.70 12.81 22.74
CA ILE A 207 -23.36 13.13 22.25
C ILE A 207 -23.39 13.16 20.72
N PHE A 208 -23.28 14.37 20.17
CA PHE A 208 -23.15 14.60 18.74
C PHE A 208 -21.70 14.41 18.28
N ALA A 209 -21.49 13.44 17.41
CA ALA A 209 -20.22 13.20 16.75
C ALA A 209 -20.20 13.97 15.41
N VAL A 210 -19.37 15.02 15.31
CA VAL A 210 -19.32 15.90 14.15
C VAL A 210 -18.04 15.64 13.35
N ASP A 211 -18.17 15.09 12.14
CA ASP A 211 -17.05 14.81 11.23
C ASP A 211 -17.50 14.83 9.77
N ILE A 212 -16.59 15.11 8.85
CA ILE A 212 -16.88 15.09 7.41
C ILE A 212 -16.93 13.67 6.82
N ASN A 213 -16.43 12.68 7.54
CA ASN A 213 -16.42 11.28 7.13
C ASN A 213 -17.47 10.48 7.92
N GLU A 214 -18.59 10.17 7.24
CA GLU A 214 -19.72 9.41 7.77
C GLU A 214 -19.35 7.99 8.22
N GLN A 215 -18.33 7.37 7.61
CA GLN A 215 -17.91 6.01 7.97
C GLN A 215 -17.37 5.92 9.41
N LYS A 216 -16.92 7.05 9.98
CA LYS A 216 -16.44 7.09 11.36
C LYS A 216 -17.55 6.96 12.40
N PHE A 217 -18.82 7.13 12.01
CA PHE A 217 -19.92 7.09 12.97
C PHE A 217 -20.05 5.73 13.65
N GLU A 218 -19.96 4.64 12.89
CA GLU A 218 -20.06 3.29 13.46
C GLU A 218 -19.01 3.07 14.55
N LYS A 219 -17.81 3.63 14.35
CA LYS A 219 -16.77 3.59 15.38
C LYS A 219 -17.09 4.50 16.57
N ALA A 220 -17.62 5.70 16.34
CA ALA A 220 -18.00 6.62 17.41
C ALA A 220 -19.11 6.07 18.32
N LYS A 221 -20.05 5.28 17.78
CA LYS A 221 -21.08 4.59 18.58
C LYS A 221 -20.48 3.65 19.63
N VAL A 222 -19.40 2.95 19.29
CA VAL A 222 -18.69 2.05 20.22
C VAL A 222 -18.21 2.79 21.49
N PHE A 223 -17.88 4.07 21.34
CA PHE A 223 -17.41 4.95 22.42
C PHE A 223 -18.52 5.77 23.08
N GLY A 224 -19.76 5.70 22.56
CA GLY A 224 -20.94 6.30 23.18
C GLY A 224 -21.58 7.47 22.43
N ALA A 225 -21.14 7.78 21.20
CA ALA A 225 -21.84 8.77 20.37
C ALA A 225 -23.29 8.33 20.11
N THR A 226 -24.23 9.27 20.25
CA THR A 226 -25.67 9.00 20.03
C THR A 226 -26.12 9.48 18.67
N ASP A 227 -25.54 10.57 18.17
CA ASP A 227 -25.91 11.24 16.94
C ASP A 227 -24.65 11.50 16.11
N PHE A 228 -24.81 11.59 14.79
CA PHE A 228 -23.74 11.98 13.88
C PHE A 228 -24.20 13.11 12.99
N LEU A 229 -23.33 14.08 12.78
CA LEU A 229 -23.58 15.19 11.87
C LEU A 229 -22.38 15.39 10.94
N ASN A 230 -22.63 15.33 9.64
CA ASN A 230 -21.69 15.75 8.62
C ASN A 230 -21.95 17.23 8.29
N PRO A 231 -21.03 18.18 8.58
CA PRO A 231 -21.22 19.58 8.23
C PRO A 231 -21.51 19.81 6.74
N LYS A 232 -21.02 18.92 5.85
CA LYS A 232 -21.25 19.01 4.40
C LYS A 232 -22.65 18.58 3.97
N ALA A 233 -23.42 17.93 4.84
CA ALA A 233 -24.79 17.50 4.55
C ALA A 233 -25.82 18.62 4.76
N TYR A 234 -25.40 19.80 5.23
CA TYR A 234 -26.27 20.92 5.54
C TYR A 234 -25.88 22.16 4.73
N ASN A 235 -26.88 22.96 4.37
CA ASN A 235 -26.72 24.23 3.65
C ASN A 235 -26.60 25.45 4.58
N LYS A 236 -26.40 25.22 5.88
CA LYS A 236 -26.27 26.23 6.93
C LYS A 236 -25.18 25.84 7.93
N PRO A 237 -24.66 26.78 8.73
CA PRO A 237 -23.63 26.47 9.72
C PRO A 237 -24.04 25.34 10.66
N ILE A 238 -23.12 24.41 10.93
CA ILE A 238 -23.41 23.26 11.80
C ILE A 238 -23.77 23.68 13.23
N SER A 239 -23.34 24.86 13.68
CA SER A 239 -23.75 25.45 14.95
C SER A 239 -25.24 25.76 15.01
N GLU A 240 -25.85 26.19 13.89
CA GLU A 240 -27.30 26.42 13.80
C GLU A 240 -28.08 25.11 13.79
N VAL A 241 -27.58 24.10 13.06
CA VAL A 241 -28.16 22.75 13.07
C VAL A 241 -28.17 22.18 14.49
N LEU A 242 -27.03 22.27 15.19
CA LEU A 242 -26.94 21.83 16.58
C LEU A 242 -27.90 22.60 17.48
N ALA A 243 -27.98 23.92 17.35
CA ALA A 243 -28.89 24.74 18.14
C ALA A 243 -30.37 24.36 17.92
N GLU A 244 -30.78 24.07 16.70
CA GLU A 244 -32.14 23.60 16.39
C GLU A 244 -32.42 22.21 17.00
N MET A 245 -31.46 21.29 16.92
CA MET A 245 -31.62 19.92 17.44
C MET A 245 -31.59 19.83 18.96
N THR A 246 -31.14 20.89 19.64
CA THR A 246 -30.91 20.94 21.08
C THR A 246 -31.67 22.05 21.79
N ASN A 247 -32.48 22.83 21.06
CA ASN A 247 -33.20 23.99 21.56
C ASN A 247 -32.28 25.05 22.21
N GLY A 248 -31.18 25.38 21.54
CA GLY A 248 -30.32 26.52 21.92
C GLY A 248 -28.82 26.27 21.94
N GLY A 249 -28.36 25.04 21.69
CA GLY A 249 -26.95 24.66 21.65
C GLY A 249 -26.64 23.47 22.55
N VAL A 250 -25.38 23.04 22.53
CA VAL A 250 -24.87 21.99 23.43
C VAL A 250 -24.31 22.59 24.72
N ASP A 251 -24.41 21.84 25.83
CA ASP A 251 -23.81 22.25 27.10
C ASP A 251 -22.28 22.27 26.99
N PHE A 252 -21.72 21.27 26.30
CA PHE A 252 -20.27 21.13 26.13
C PHE A 252 -19.92 20.88 24.67
N SER A 253 -18.96 21.62 24.13
CA SER A 253 -18.33 21.29 22.85
C SER A 253 -16.84 21.01 23.01
N LEU A 254 -16.34 20.01 22.29
CA LEU A 254 -14.92 19.64 22.29
C LEU A 254 -14.40 19.67 20.86
N GLU A 255 -13.45 20.56 20.58
CA GLU A 255 -12.83 20.70 19.27
C GLU A 255 -11.52 19.90 19.22
N CYS A 256 -11.45 18.90 18.35
CA CYS A 256 -10.35 17.94 18.27
C CYS A 256 -9.71 17.86 16.87
N VAL A 257 -9.91 18.88 16.02
CA VAL A 257 -9.37 18.95 14.65
C VAL A 257 -8.10 19.77 14.57
N GLY A 258 -7.99 20.86 15.35
CA GLY A 258 -6.88 21.81 15.25
C GLY A 258 -7.10 22.86 14.15
N ASN A 259 -8.35 23.06 13.72
CA ASN A 259 -8.69 24.03 12.68
C ASN A 259 -9.39 25.25 13.30
N THR A 260 -8.84 26.45 13.08
CA THR A 260 -9.32 27.69 13.73
C THR A 260 -10.76 28.08 13.39
N GLU A 261 -11.28 27.66 12.23
CA GLU A 261 -12.70 27.87 11.88
C GLU A 261 -13.59 26.90 12.67
N VAL A 262 -13.19 25.63 12.78
CA VAL A 262 -13.89 24.63 13.58
C VAL A 262 -13.86 25.00 15.07
N MET A 263 -12.75 25.57 15.56
CA MET A 263 -12.64 26.11 16.91
C MET A 263 -13.72 27.17 17.20
N ARG A 264 -13.90 28.11 16.28
CA ARG A 264 -14.98 29.11 16.38
C ARG A 264 -16.34 28.42 16.34
N THR A 265 -16.58 27.54 15.37
CA THR A 265 -17.87 26.84 15.22
C THR A 265 -18.23 26.03 16.46
N ALA A 266 -17.27 25.38 17.11
CA ALA A 266 -17.48 24.65 18.36
C ALA A 266 -17.97 25.59 19.48
N LEU A 267 -17.39 26.78 19.62
CA LEU A 267 -17.87 27.80 20.56
C LEU A 267 -19.28 28.30 20.20
N GLU A 268 -19.55 28.54 18.92
CA GLU A 268 -20.86 29.02 18.47
C GLU A 268 -21.96 27.98 18.63
N SER A 269 -21.60 26.69 18.70
CA SER A 269 -22.53 25.57 18.90
C SER A 269 -22.98 25.41 20.36
N CYS A 270 -22.33 26.10 21.31
CA CYS A 270 -22.66 26.00 22.73
C CYS A 270 -23.91 26.81 23.11
N THR A 271 -24.59 26.38 24.16
CA THR A 271 -25.72 27.10 24.74
C THR A 271 -25.31 28.45 25.31
N LYS A 272 -26.11 29.49 25.07
CA LYS A 272 -25.94 30.81 25.71
C LYS A 272 -26.17 30.70 27.22
N GLY A 273 -25.38 31.41 28.01
CA GLY A 273 -25.51 31.48 29.47
C GLY A 273 -24.53 30.60 30.24
N TRP A 274 -24.30 29.35 29.82
CA TRP A 274 -23.44 28.41 30.54
C TRP A 274 -22.57 27.50 29.68
N GLY A 275 -22.78 27.47 28.35
CA GLY A 275 -22.12 26.50 27.50
C GLY A 275 -20.59 26.63 27.51
N VAL A 276 -19.89 25.49 27.55
CA VAL A 276 -18.43 25.42 27.63
C VAL A 276 -17.87 24.79 26.36
N SER A 277 -17.02 25.53 25.66
CA SER A 277 -16.25 25.01 24.53
C SER A 277 -14.79 24.79 24.90
N VAL A 278 -14.28 23.60 24.59
CA VAL A 278 -12.91 23.18 24.89
C VAL A 278 -12.13 22.96 23.59
N LEU A 279 -11.02 23.68 23.46
CA LEU A 279 -10.04 23.51 22.39
C LEU A 279 -9.05 22.43 22.79
N VAL A 280 -9.01 21.36 21.99
CA VAL A 280 -8.17 20.17 22.22
C VAL A 280 -7.23 19.95 21.03
N GLY A 281 -7.69 20.24 19.81
CA GLY A 281 -6.86 20.16 18.61
C GLY A 281 -5.69 21.13 18.65
N TRP A 282 -4.50 20.66 18.25
CA TRP A 282 -3.26 21.44 18.28
C TRP A 282 -3.03 22.21 16.97
N THR A 283 -2.71 23.51 17.09
CA THR A 283 -2.18 24.35 16.00
C THR A 283 -1.54 25.61 16.60
N ASP A 284 -0.42 26.07 16.05
CA ASP A 284 0.25 27.33 16.42
C ASP A 284 0.50 28.25 15.20
N VAL A 285 -0.04 27.89 14.03
CA VAL A 285 0.26 28.56 12.75
C VAL A 285 -0.76 29.61 12.33
N LYS A 286 -1.89 29.71 13.02
CA LYS A 286 -2.98 30.66 12.69
C LYS A 286 -3.58 31.24 13.96
N ASP A 287 -3.85 32.54 13.91
CA ASP A 287 -4.74 33.17 14.87
C ASP A 287 -6.16 32.61 14.73
N PHE A 288 -6.86 32.55 15.86
CA PHE A 288 -8.28 32.23 15.91
C PHE A 288 -9.03 33.41 16.52
N SER A 289 -10.28 33.59 16.11
CA SER A 289 -11.11 34.69 16.57
C SER A 289 -12.57 34.25 16.70
N ALA A 290 -13.30 34.87 17.61
CA ALA A 290 -14.73 34.70 17.76
C ALA A 290 -15.37 36.07 18.03
N ARG A 291 -16.66 36.20 17.74
CA ARG A 291 -17.40 37.43 18.08
C ARG A 291 -17.43 37.59 19.61
N PRO A 292 -17.09 38.76 20.18
CA PRO A 292 -17.09 38.96 21.63
C PRO A 292 -18.41 38.60 22.31
N ILE A 293 -19.53 38.80 21.61
CA ILE A 293 -20.86 38.44 22.09
C ILE A 293 -20.98 36.96 22.49
N GLN A 294 -20.18 36.05 21.90
CA GLN A 294 -20.17 34.65 22.31
C GLN A 294 -19.80 34.51 23.79
N LEU A 295 -18.76 35.20 24.25
CA LEU A 295 -18.31 35.18 25.64
C LEU A 295 -19.19 36.06 26.54
N ILE A 296 -19.56 37.27 26.07
CA ILE A 296 -20.45 38.18 26.82
C ILE A 296 -21.80 37.51 27.13
N SER A 297 -22.28 36.63 26.23
CA SER A 297 -23.50 35.85 26.43
C SER A 297 -23.39 34.73 27.48
N GLY A 298 -22.30 34.64 28.23
CA GLY A 298 -22.10 33.66 29.30
C GLY A 298 -21.46 32.34 28.86
N LYS A 299 -21.00 32.23 27.60
CA LYS A 299 -20.23 31.06 27.18
C LYS A 299 -18.81 31.12 27.74
N THR A 300 -18.22 29.94 27.90
CA THR A 300 -16.83 29.80 28.31
C THR A 300 -16.01 29.12 27.21
N TRP A 301 -14.84 29.68 26.89
CA TRP A 301 -13.91 29.09 25.93
C TRP A 301 -12.58 28.77 26.61
N LYS A 302 -12.17 27.50 26.63
CA LYS A 302 -10.97 27.03 27.34
C LYS A 302 -10.09 26.20 26.43
N GLY A 303 -8.78 26.21 26.67
CA GLY A 303 -7.86 25.22 26.10
C GLY A 303 -7.69 24.03 27.04
N SER A 304 -7.40 22.86 26.48
CA SER A 304 -7.01 21.66 27.22
C SER A 304 -5.70 21.12 26.66
N LEU A 305 -4.66 21.05 27.50
CA LEU A 305 -3.45 20.30 27.19
C LEU A 305 -3.43 19.03 28.03
N PHE A 306 -3.17 17.89 27.40
CA PHE A 306 -3.16 16.58 28.07
C PHE A 306 -4.45 16.28 28.86
N GLY A 307 -5.58 16.83 28.41
CA GLY A 307 -6.88 16.60 29.03
C GLY A 307 -7.00 17.19 30.44
N GLY A 308 -6.15 18.15 30.81
CA GLY A 308 -6.10 18.71 32.16
C GLY A 308 -5.53 17.76 33.23
N PHE A 309 -4.98 16.61 32.84
CA PHE A 309 -4.34 15.68 33.78
C PHE A 309 -2.95 16.15 34.17
N LYS A 310 -2.62 16.08 35.47
CA LYS A 310 -1.22 16.07 35.94
C LYS A 310 -0.62 14.72 35.55
N SER A 311 0.16 14.72 34.48
CA SER A 311 0.48 13.54 33.67
C SER A 311 1.07 12.39 34.48
N LYS A 312 2.13 12.64 35.25
CA LYS A 312 2.87 11.62 36.03
C LYS A 312 1.99 10.95 37.10
N ASP A 313 1.11 11.72 37.73
CA ASP A 313 0.22 11.20 38.79
C ASP A 313 -1.03 10.52 38.20
N SER A 314 -1.51 11.01 37.05
CA SER A 314 -2.81 10.60 36.51
C SER A 314 -2.72 9.38 35.59
N VAL A 315 -1.65 9.27 34.81
CA VAL A 315 -1.48 8.17 33.84
C VAL A 315 -1.50 6.77 34.50
N PRO A 316 -0.87 6.53 35.66
CA PRO A 316 -1.01 5.25 36.35
C PRO A 316 -2.46 4.90 36.74
N ASN A 317 -3.27 5.92 37.07
CA ASN A 317 -4.69 5.73 37.35
C ASN A 317 -5.48 5.47 36.07
N LEU A 318 -5.15 6.11 34.95
CA LEU A 318 -5.75 5.82 33.64
C LEU A 318 -5.42 4.40 33.17
N VAL A 319 -4.21 3.90 33.46
CA VAL A 319 -3.86 2.49 33.23
C VAL A 319 -4.77 1.59 34.06
N ARG A 320 -4.98 1.89 35.35
CA ARG A 320 -5.92 1.12 36.19
C ARG A 320 -7.36 1.18 35.65
N ASP A 321 -7.82 2.34 35.21
CA ASP A 321 -9.15 2.51 34.62
C ASP A 321 -9.29 1.67 33.34
N TYR A 322 -8.24 1.55 32.52
CA TYR A 322 -8.23 0.62 31.40
C TYR A 322 -8.27 -0.85 31.85
N MET A 323 -7.40 -1.23 32.79
CA MET A 323 -7.32 -2.62 33.30
C MET A 323 -8.61 -3.10 33.95
N THR A 324 -9.43 -2.18 34.46
CA THR A 324 -10.76 -2.44 35.05
C THR A 324 -11.91 -2.32 34.05
N GLY A 325 -11.62 -2.01 32.77
CA GLY A 325 -12.61 -1.88 31.71
C GLY A 325 -13.40 -0.57 31.70
N LYS A 326 -13.07 0.40 32.56
CA LYS A 326 -13.70 1.73 32.59
C LYS A 326 -13.31 2.56 31.37
N ILE A 327 -12.08 2.39 30.88
CA ILE A 327 -11.59 3.01 29.65
C ILE A 327 -11.34 1.93 28.60
N LYS A 328 -11.67 2.22 27.35
CA LYS A 328 -11.45 1.35 26.19
C LYS A 328 -10.16 1.78 25.48
N LEU A 329 -9.22 0.87 25.26
CA LEU A 329 -8.00 1.14 24.47
C LEU A 329 -7.89 0.22 23.25
N ASP A 330 -8.28 -1.04 23.37
CA ASP A 330 -8.20 -2.03 22.29
C ASP A 330 -8.91 -1.53 21.03
N GLU A 331 -10.07 -0.92 21.17
CA GLU A 331 -10.89 -0.44 20.08
C GLU A 331 -10.24 0.74 19.33
N PHE A 332 -9.28 1.44 19.91
CA PHE A 332 -8.57 2.52 19.21
C PHE A 332 -7.48 2.01 18.26
N ILE A 333 -7.02 0.77 18.44
CA ILE A 333 -5.96 0.15 17.64
C ILE A 333 -6.61 -0.49 16.41
N THR A 334 -6.28 0.02 15.23
CA THR A 334 -6.75 -0.56 13.98
C THR A 334 -5.68 -1.42 13.32
N HIS A 335 -4.41 -1.10 13.54
CA HIS A 335 -3.28 -1.76 12.90
C HIS A 335 -2.11 -1.85 13.88
N LYS A 336 -1.35 -2.94 13.78
CA LYS A 336 -0.04 -3.11 14.42
C LYS A 336 1.00 -3.34 13.34
N MET A 337 2.10 -2.62 13.42
CA MET A 337 3.26 -2.72 12.56
C MET A 337 4.50 -2.93 13.42
N ASN A 338 5.52 -3.58 12.87
CA ASN A 338 6.83 -3.67 13.52
C ASN A 338 7.84 -2.89 12.69
N LEU A 339 8.84 -2.29 13.33
CA LEU A 339 9.91 -1.57 12.62
C LEU A 339 10.66 -2.50 11.64
N GLU A 340 10.71 -3.80 11.93
CA GLU A 340 11.34 -4.86 11.12
C GLU A 340 10.50 -5.32 9.91
N GLN A 341 9.24 -4.91 9.78
CA GLN A 341 8.36 -5.41 8.72
C GLN A 341 8.73 -4.90 7.32
N VAL A 342 9.56 -3.87 7.20
CA VAL A 342 10.10 -3.42 5.91
C VAL A 342 11.30 -4.29 5.55
N ILE A 343 11.23 -4.97 4.41
CA ILE A 343 12.36 -5.75 3.91
C ILE A 343 13.24 -4.82 3.08
N LYS A 344 14.55 -4.83 3.35
CA LYS A 344 15.55 -4.30 2.43
C LYS A 344 16.03 -5.43 1.55
N CYS A 345 15.93 -5.25 0.23
CA CYS A 345 16.35 -6.27 -0.72
C CYS A 345 16.83 -5.65 -2.03
N ARG A 346 17.41 -6.48 -2.90
CA ARG A 346 17.92 -6.03 -4.20
C ARG A 346 16.81 -6.01 -5.24
N ALA A 347 16.84 -5.01 -6.11
CA ALA A 347 16.00 -4.92 -7.28
C ALA A 347 16.72 -4.25 -8.45
N ALA A 348 16.33 -4.58 -9.68
CA ALA A 348 16.73 -3.85 -10.88
C ALA A 348 15.75 -2.70 -11.15
N VAL A 349 16.19 -1.48 -10.89
CA VAL A 349 15.38 -0.26 -11.01
C VAL A 349 15.62 0.40 -12.36
N ALA A 350 14.53 0.69 -13.08
CA ALA A 350 14.52 1.59 -14.22
C ALA A 350 14.27 3.02 -13.73
N TRP A 351 15.31 3.84 -13.69
CA TRP A 351 15.20 5.22 -13.20
C TRP A 351 14.56 6.17 -14.23
N GLU A 352 14.84 5.94 -15.51
CA GLU A 352 14.36 6.75 -16.63
C GLU A 352 14.28 5.91 -17.92
N PRO A 353 13.46 6.31 -18.91
CA PRO A 353 13.39 5.61 -20.19
C PRO A 353 14.71 5.70 -20.95
N ASN A 354 14.99 4.69 -21.78
CA ASN A 354 16.20 4.56 -22.60
C ASN A 354 17.53 4.46 -21.82
N ALA A 355 17.49 4.22 -20.51
CA ALA A 355 18.67 3.98 -19.69
C ALA A 355 18.81 2.50 -19.29
N PRO A 356 20.03 2.02 -18.99
CA PRO A 356 20.22 0.71 -18.38
C PRO A 356 19.53 0.59 -17.01
N LEU A 357 19.16 -0.63 -16.64
CA LEU A 357 18.64 -0.93 -15.31
C LEU A 357 19.76 -0.88 -14.27
N VAL A 358 19.48 -0.33 -13.09
CA VAL A 358 20.46 -0.20 -12.00
C VAL A 358 20.08 -1.14 -10.87
N ILE A 359 21.01 -1.96 -10.41
CA ILE A 359 20.81 -2.81 -9.23
C ILE A 359 20.90 -1.92 -7.98
N GLU A 360 19.81 -1.82 -7.24
CA GLU A 360 19.69 -1.00 -6.04
C GLU A 360 19.26 -1.86 -4.84
N GLU A 361 19.61 -1.42 -3.62
CA GLU A 361 18.90 -1.84 -2.42
C GLU A 361 17.63 -0.99 -2.30
N ILE A 362 16.47 -1.65 -2.28
CA ILE A 362 15.16 -1.03 -2.11
C ILE A 362 14.52 -1.45 -0.79
N GLU A 363 13.61 -0.64 -0.29
CA GLU A 363 12.74 -0.91 0.84
C GLU A 363 11.38 -1.38 0.34
N VAL A 364 10.97 -2.58 0.76
CA VAL A 364 9.68 -3.20 0.44
C VAL A 364 8.83 -3.24 1.71
N GLY A 365 7.79 -2.41 1.74
CA GLY A 365 6.84 -2.36 2.84
C GLY A 365 6.10 -3.69 3.08
N PRO A 366 5.44 -3.87 4.23
CA PRO A 366 4.59 -5.03 4.47
C PRO A 366 3.33 -5.02 3.59
N PRO A 367 2.69 -6.18 3.37
CA PRO A 367 1.42 -6.26 2.68
C PRO A 367 0.29 -5.61 3.51
N GLN A 368 -0.55 -4.81 2.85
CA GLN A 368 -1.79 -4.27 3.43
C GLN A 368 -2.98 -5.22 3.22
N GLU A 369 -4.20 -4.76 3.52
CA GLU A 369 -5.43 -5.54 3.34
C GLU A 369 -5.58 -6.05 1.89
N GLY A 370 -5.84 -7.35 1.75
CA GLY A 370 -5.97 -8.03 0.46
C GLY A 370 -4.64 -8.19 -0.32
N GLU A 371 -3.51 -7.76 0.26
CA GLU A 371 -2.19 -7.89 -0.34
C GLU A 371 -1.38 -9.02 0.30
N MET A 372 -0.34 -9.44 -0.40
CA MET A 372 0.62 -10.40 0.08
C MET A 372 2.01 -10.05 -0.41
N ARG A 373 3.02 -10.47 0.34
CA ARG A 373 4.42 -10.32 -0.03
C ARG A 373 5.00 -11.65 -0.49
N ILE A 374 5.71 -11.64 -1.60
CA ILE A 374 6.24 -12.83 -2.26
C ILE A 374 7.76 -12.67 -2.41
N LYS A 375 8.52 -13.67 -1.99
CA LYS A 375 9.94 -13.82 -2.34
C LYS A 375 10.03 -14.37 -3.75
N ILE A 376 10.53 -13.58 -4.70
CA ILE A 376 10.67 -13.99 -6.10
C ILE A 376 11.97 -14.79 -6.24
N LEU A 377 11.86 -16.00 -6.80
CA LEU A 377 12.99 -16.90 -7.00
C LEU A 377 13.44 -16.89 -8.47
N ALA A 378 12.48 -16.90 -9.39
CA ALA A 378 12.75 -16.84 -10.82
C ALA A 378 11.87 -15.79 -11.49
N SER A 379 12.45 -15.08 -12.45
CA SER A 379 11.73 -14.18 -13.35
C SER A 379 12.24 -14.36 -14.75
N SER A 380 11.48 -13.95 -15.75
CA SER A 380 11.94 -13.94 -17.14
C SER A 380 11.68 -12.60 -17.79
N LEU A 381 12.55 -12.25 -18.73
CA LEU A 381 12.40 -11.04 -19.52
C LEU A 381 11.39 -11.30 -20.64
N CYS A 382 10.45 -10.38 -20.82
CA CYS A 382 9.50 -10.37 -21.93
C CYS A 382 9.71 -9.12 -22.78
N HIS A 383 9.19 -9.14 -24.01
CA HIS A 383 9.34 -8.02 -24.95
C HIS A 383 8.59 -6.77 -24.47
N THR A 384 7.54 -6.94 -23.64
CA THR A 384 6.79 -5.83 -23.06
C THR A 384 7.67 -4.95 -22.15
N GLU A 385 8.66 -5.51 -21.45
CA GLU A 385 9.65 -4.72 -20.72
C GLU A 385 10.53 -3.89 -21.66
N ILE A 386 10.92 -4.44 -22.81
CA ILE A 386 11.71 -3.72 -23.82
C ILE A 386 10.91 -2.55 -24.38
N PHE A 387 9.64 -2.81 -24.74
CA PHE A 387 8.71 -1.76 -25.19
C PHE A 387 8.58 -0.65 -24.14
N HIS A 388 8.33 -0.99 -22.88
CA HIS A 388 8.19 0.01 -21.82
C HIS A 388 9.48 0.81 -21.60
N LEU A 389 10.64 0.15 -21.62
CA LEU A 389 11.92 0.79 -21.34
C LEU A 389 12.42 1.69 -22.50
N PHE A 390 12.15 1.34 -23.75
CA PHE A 390 12.74 2.02 -24.92
C PHE A 390 11.74 2.70 -25.87
N GLU A 391 10.49 2.24 -25.92
CA GLU A 391 9.51 2.68 -26.93
C GLU A 391 8.36 3.51 -26.33
N SER A 392 8.01 3.26 -25.05
CA SER A 392 7.00 4.05 -24.34
C SER A 392 7.41 5.52 -24.24
N LYS A 393 6.49 6.41 -24.61
CA LYS A 393 6.70 7.87 -24.56
C LYS A 393 6.34 8.49 -23.21
N ASP A 394 5.66 7.77 -22.33
CA ASP A 394 5.16 8.31 -21.07
C ASP A 394 6.20 8.18 -19.94
N LYS A 395 6.83 9.30 -19.60
CA LYS A 395 7.83 9.37 -18.53
C LYS A 395 7.24 9.18 -17.13
N ARG A 396 5.92 9.28 -16.95
CA ARG A 396 5.26 9.10 -15.64
C ARG A 396 5.32 7.65 -15.16
N GLY A 397 5.64 6.69 -16.03
CA GLY A 397 5.90 5.29 -15.68
C GLY A 397 7.24 5.04 -14.97
N PHE A 398 8.03 6.09 -14.67
CA PHE A 398 9.35 5.98 -14.03
C PHE A 398 9.44 6.88 -12.78
N PRO A 399 10.26 6.53 -11.77
CA PRO A 399 11.09 5.32 -11.69
C PRO A 399 10.25 4.08 -11.34
N THR A 400 10.65 2.91 -11.86
CA THR A 400 9.88 1.67 -11.72
C THR A 400 10.77 0.44 -11.59
N VAL A 401 10.26 -0.60 -10.92
CA VAL A 401 10.84 -1.95 -10.98
C VAL A 401 10.08 -2.74 -12.03
N LEU A 402 10.80 -3.20 -13.07
CA LEU A 402 10.24 -3.98 -14.18
C LEU A 402 10.01 -5.46 -13.78
N GLY A 403 9.52 -6.25 -14.75
CA GLY A 403 9.29 -7.68 -14.60
C GLY A 403 7.85 -8.03 -14.27
N HIS A 404 7.28 -8.93 -15.07
CA HIS A 404 5.92 -9.45 -14.88
C HIS A 404 5.73 -10.94 -15.11
N GLU A 405 6.79 -11.65 -15.49
CA GLU A 405 6.78 -13.09 -15.80
C GLU A 405 7.65 -13.82 -14.78
N GLY A 406 7.16 -13.92 -13.53
CA GLY A 406 7.91 -14.43 -12.38
C GLY A 406 7.23 -15.57 -11.61
N ALA A 407 7.99 -16.20 -10.71
CA ALA A 407 7.50 -17.21 -9.78
C ALA A 407 8.27 -17.17 -8.46
N GLY A 408 7.58 -17.48 -7.37
CA GLY A 408 8.13 -17.30 -6.04
C GLY A 408 7.37 -18.05 -4.96
N VAL A 409 7.68 -17.68 -3.72
CA VAL A 409 7.09 -18.26 -2.51
C VAL A 409 6.49 -17.13 -1.69
N VAL A 410 5.27 -17.33 -1.19
CA VAL A 410 4.62 -16.38 -0.29
C VAL A 410 5.46 -16.24 0.98
N GLU A 411 5.86 -15.02 1.31
CA GLU A 411 6.59 -14.73 2.56
C GLU A 411 5.63 -14.31 3.67
N SER A 412 4.70 -13.39 3.39
CA SER A 412 3.67 -12.96 4.33
C SER A 412 2.37 -12.57 3.61
N VAL A 413 1.27 -12.56 4.35
CA VAL A 413 -0.05 -12.16 3.87
C VAL A 413 -0.61 -11.05 4.75
N GLY A 414 -1.27 -10.07 4.13
CA GLY A 414 -1.99 -9.02 4.82
C GLY A 414 -3.38 -9.46 5.26
N PRO A 415 -4.10 -8.62 6.03
CA PRO A 415 -5.47 -8.88 6.45
C PRO A 415 -6.40 -9.19 5.25
N GLY A 416 -7.38 -10.06 5.43
CA GLY A 416 -8.37 -10.39 4.39
C GLY A 416 -7.88 -11.32 3.26
N VAL A 417 -6.62 -11.74 3.27
CA VAL A 417 -6.13 -12.81 2.39
C VAL A 417 -6.42 -14.17 3.02
N THR A 418 -7.24 -14.98 2.36
CA THR A 418 -7.72 -16.27 2.90
C THR A 418 -7.28 -17.49 2.08
N GLU A 419 -6.95 -17.31 0.79
CA GLU A 419 -6.60 -18.41 -0.13
C GLU A 419 -5.10 -18.78 -0.11
N TYR A 420 -4.27 -18.00 0.61
CA TYR A 420 -2.82 -18.13 0.61
C TYR A 420 -2.24 -18.09 2.03
N LYS A 421 -1.10 -18.75 2.19
CA LYS A 421 -0.31 -18.72 3.43
C LYS A 421 1.20 -18.63 3.11
N PRO A 422 2.03 -18.15 4.06
CA PRO A 422 3.48 -18.25 3.94
C PRO A 422 3.94 -19.66 3.55
N GLY A 423 4.90 -19.76 2.64
CA GLY A 423 5.42 -21.01 2.10
C GLY A 423 4.72 -21.53 0.84
N ASP A 424 3.53 -21.04 0.48
CA ASP A 424 2.86 -21.45 -0.75
C ASP A 424 3.69 -21.03 -1.98
N LYS A 425 3.86 -21.93 -2.95
CA LYS A 425 4.43 -21.59 -4.27
C LYS A 425 3.39 -20.88 -5.13
N VAL A 426 3.79 -19.78 -5.76
CA VAL A 426 2.90 -18.89 -6.49
C VAL A 426 3.54 -18.30 -7.75
N ILE A 427 2.68 -17.93 -8.70
CA ILE A 427 3.03 -17.17 -9.91
C ILE A 427 2.26 -15.84 -9.86
N PRO A 428 2.95 -14.70 -9.75
CA PRO A 428 2.37 -13.40 -10.09
C PRO A 428 1.95 -13.40 -11.56
N VAL A 429 0.76 -12.87 -11.84
CA VAL A 429 0.17 -12.82 -13.18
C VAL A 429 -0.17 -11.38 -13.52
N SER A 430 0.14 -10.95 -14.75
CA SER A 430 -0.16 -9.59 -15.21
C SER A 430 -1.65 -9.33 -15.44
N GLY A 431 -2.49 -10.37 -15.30
CA GLY A 431 -3.95 -10.29 -15.33
C GLY A 431 -4.56 -10.51 -13.96
N SER A 432 -5.73 -9.93 -13.75
CA SER A 432 -6.45 -9.98 -12.48
C SER A 432 -7.68 -10.89 -12.54
N GLN A 433 -8.01 -11.50 -11.40
CA GLN A 433 -9.26 -12.23 -11.26
C GLN A 433 -9.77 -12.18 -9.81
N CYS A 434 -10.73 -11.29 -9.55
CA CYS A 434 -11.37 -11.17 -8.23
C CYS A 434 -12.40 -12.26 -7.92
N ARG A 435 -12.84 -13.04 -8.93
CA ARG A 435 -13.93 -14.05 -8.85
C ARG A 435 -15.33 -13.52 -8.46
N GLU A 436 -15.45 -12.26 -8.07
CA GLU A 436 -16.71 -11.69 -7.56
C GLU A 436 -17.46 -10.80 -8.56
N CYS A 437 -16.73 -10.02 -9.37
CA CYS A 437 -17.33 -9.05 -10.29
C CYS A 437 -18.08 -9.72 -11.44
N ARG A 438 -18.96 -8.97 -12.10
CA ARG A 438 -19.80 -9.49 -13.20
C ARG A 438 -18.97 -10.07 -14.35
N PHE A 439 -17.79 -9.50 -14.64
CA PHE A 439 -16.91 -10.04 -15.69
C PHE A 439 -16.19 -11.32 -15.26
N CYS A 440 -15.74 -11.40 -14.01
CA CYS A 440 -15.14 -12.63 -13.48
C CYS A 440 -16.15 -13.79 -13.49
N LYS A 441 -17.43 -13.53 -13.21
CA LYS A 441 -18.51 -14.53 -13.25
C LYS A 441 -18.99 -14.87 -14.66
N ASN A 442 -18.66 -14.05 -15.67
CA ASN A 442 -19.11 -14.26 -17.05
C ASN A 442 -18.09 -15.10 -17.84
N PRO A 443 -18.49 -16.20 -18.50
CA PRO A 443 -17.57 -17.02 -19.29
C PRO A 443 -17.04 -16.33 -20.55
N LYS A 444 -17.66 -15.24 -21.01
CA LYS A 444 -17.30 -14.55 -22.27
C LYS A 444 -16.07 -13.65 -22.19
N THR A 445 -15.50 -13.44 -21.00
CA THR A 445 -14.36 -12.54 -20.81
C THR A 445 -13.46 -13.00 -19.67
N ASN A 446 -12.17 -12.71 -19.78
CA ASN A 446 -11.20 -12.86 -18.70
C ASN A 446 -10.84 -11.53 -18.02
N LEU A 447 -11.41 -10.42 -18.48
CA LEU A 447 -11.07 -9.09 -17.97
C LEU A 447 -11.76 -8.83 -16.61
N CYS A 448 -11.02 -8.56 -15.55
CA CYS A 448 -11.63 -8.28 -14.24
C CYS A 448 -12.01 -6.82 -14.06
N GLU A 449 -13.30 -6.53 -13.94
CA GLU A 449 -13.84 -5.17 -13.82
C GLU A 449 -13.18 -4.33 -12.70
N ARG A 450 -12.92 -4.91 -11.52
CA ARG A 450 -12.30 -4.19 -10.38
C ARG A 450 -10.88 -3.71 -10.67
N SER A 451 -10.15 -4.44 -11.51
CA SER A 451 -8.79 -4.11 -11.88
C SER A 451 -8.77 -3.04 -12.96
N TRP A 452 -9.59 -3.20 -14.02
CA TRP A 452 -9.67 -2.27 -15.15
C TRP A 452 -10.07 -0.85 -14.75
N LEU A 453 -10.86 -0.67 -13.69
CA LEU A 453 -11.23 0.66 -13.18
C LEU A 453 -10.06 1.41 -12.52
N ASN A 454 -9.03 0.70 -12.07
CA ASN A 454 -7.97 1.26 -11.22
C ASN A 454 -6.57 1.12 -11.85
N TYR A 455 -6.44 0.43 -12.98
CA TYR A 455 -5.18 0.22 -13.68
C TYR A 455 -4.96 1.33 -14.72
N HIS A 456 -3.88 2.08 -14.57
CA HIS A 456 -3.49 3.13 -15.51
C HIS A 456 -2.67 2.50 -16.64
N VAL A 457 -3.31 2.22 -17.78
CA VAL A 457 -2.66 1.61 -18.95
C VAL A 457 -1.51 2.49 -19.46
N ASP A 458 -1.64 3.81 -19.35
CA ASP A 458 -0.60 4.79 -19.69
C ASP A 458 0.64 4.69 -18.77
N LEU A 459 0.44 4.42 -17.48
CA LEU A 459 1.52 4.26 -16.51
C LEU A 459 2.09 2.83 -16.49
N MET A 460 1.36 1.86 -17.03
CA MET A 460 1.63 0.42 -16.88
C MET A 460 1.86 0.01 -15.41
N SER A 461 1.17 0.67 -14.48
CA SER A 461 1.31 0.48 -13.03
C SER A 461 0.05 0.95 -12.28
N TYR A 462 -0.10 0.51 -11.03
CA TYR A 462 -0.98 1.17 -10.07
C TYR A 462 -0.35 2.45 -9.52
N PRO A 463 -1.15 3.43 -9.06
CA PRO A 463 -0.67 4.69 -8.50
C PRO A 463 -0.12 4.55 -7.07
N THR A 464 -0.39 3.42 -6.41
CA THR A 464 0.14 3.11 -5.07
C THR A 464 1.25 2.08 -5.17
N THR A 465 2.25 2.19 -4.30
CA THR A 465 3.41 1.30 -4.27
C THR A 465 3.78 0.90 -2.84
N ARG A 466 4.53 -0.19 -2.70
CA ARG A 466 5.23 -0.58 -1.47
C ARG A 466 6.75 -0.46 -1.59
N PHE A 467 7.25 -0.02 -2.75
CA PHE A 467 8.67 0.11 -3.01
C PHE A 467 9.13 1.55 -2.77
N THR A 468 10.22 1.67 -2.03
CA THR A 468 10.94 2.93 -1.84
C THR A 468 12.43 2.69 -2.11
N CYS A 469 13.09 3.64 -2.75
CA CYS A 469 14.53 3.63 -2.93
C CYS A 469 15.05 5.05 -2.76
N ARG A 470 16.09 5.23 -1.93
CA ARG A 470 16.67 6.55 -1.64
C ARG A 470 15.63 7.59 -1.17
N GLY A 471 14.62 7.14 -0.42
CA GLY A 471 13.51 7.97 0.06
C GLY A 471 12.49 8.38 -1.01
N GLN A 472 12.59 7.85 -2.23
CA GLN A 472 11.64 8.08 -3.33
C GLN A 472 10.79 6.83 -3.59
N PRO A 473 9.48 6.97 -3.85
CA PRO A 473 8.64 5.85 -4.23
C PRO A 473 9.04 5.31 -5.61
N LEU A 474 9.05 3.98 -5.78
CA LEU A 474 9.23 3.31 -7.06
C LEU A 474 7.93 2.66 -7.50
N LEU A 475 7.56 2.75 -8.79
CA LEU A 475 6.40 2.05 -9.34
C LEU A 475 6.66 0.53 -9.47
N GLN A 476 5.58 -0.24 -9.60
CA GLN A 476 5.63 -1.68 -9.86
C GLN A 476 5.04 -1.95 -11.25
N PHE A 477 5.90 -2.30 -12.21
CA PHE A 477 5.49 -2.59 -13.58
C PHE A 477 4.46 -3.72 -13.63
N THR A 478 3.35 -3.45 -14.33
CA THR A 478 2.14 -4.28 -14.42
C THR A 478 1.64 -4.79 -13.08
N SER A 479 1.85 -4.02 -12.00
CA SER A 479 1.48 -4.39 -10.61
C SER A 479 2.29 -5.55 -10.02
N THR A 480 3.39 -5.94 -10.67
CA THR A 480 4.18 -7.10 -10.30
C THR A 480 5.58 -6.70 -9.84
N GLY A 481 6.44 -6.22 -10.75
CA GLY A 481 7.81 -5.78 -10.41
C GLY A 481 8.74 -6.94 -10.05
N THR A 482 8.68 -8.04 -10.80
CA THR A 482 9.38 -9.30 -10.48
C THR A 482 10.90 -9.26 -10.67
N PHE A 483 11.49 -8.13 -11.10
CA PHE A 483 12.93 -7.89 -11.01
C PHE A 483 13.36 -7.35 -9.64
N SER A 484 12.65 -7.74 -8.58
CA SER A 484 12.98 -7.53 -7.17
C SER A 484 12.92 -8.85 -6.42
N GLU A 485 13.83 -9.05 -5.45
CA GLU A 485 13.84 -10.23 -4.57
C GLU A 485 12.53 -10.39 -3.78
N TYR A 486 11.89 -9.28 -3.41
CA TYR A 486 10.58 -9.26 -2.77
C TYR A 486 9.62 -8.30 -3.47
N ILE A 487 8.39 -8.74 -3.66
CA ILE A 487 7.30 -7.91 -4.19
C ILE A 487 6.11 -7.92 -3.24
N VAL A 488 5.33 -6.84 -3.19
CA VAL A 488 3.99 -6.84 -2.60
C VAL A 488 2.96 -6.71 -3.71
N ILE A 489 1.95 -7.56 -3.69
CA ILE A 489 0.94 -7.63 -4.73
C ILE A 489 -0.42 -7.98 -4.16
N ASN A 490 -1.50 -7.49 -4.77
CA ASN A 490 -2.85 -7.86 -4.39
C ASN A 490 -3.15 -9.33 -4.78
N GLN A 491 -3.84 -10.06 -3.90
CA GLN A 491 -4.14 -11.49 -4.07
C GLN A 491 -4.87 -11.85 -5.38
N MET A 492 -5.55 -10.88 -6.00
CA MET A 492 -6.24 -11.02 -7.29
C MET A 492 -5.28 -11.16 -8.49
N TYR A 493 -3.98 -10.97 -8.30
CA TYR A 493 -2.94 -11.07 -9.34
C TYR A 493 -1.97 -12.23 -9.09
N VAL A 494 -2.41 -13.23 -8.32
CA VAL A 494 -1.55 -14.34 -7.93
C VAL A 494 -2.27 -15.64 -8.24
N ALA A 495 -1.54 -16.60 -8.79
CA ALA A 495 -2.00 -17.97 -8.98
C ALA A 495 -1.22 -18.90 -8.04
N LYS A 496 -1.94 -19.64 -7.18
CA LYS A 496 -1.35 -20.68 -6.33
C LYS A 496 -1.08 -21.95 -7.14
N ILE A 497 0.11 -22.51 -7.01
CA ILE A 497 0.54 -23.68 -7.77
C ILE A 497 1.01 -24.81 -6.85
N ARG A 498 1.26 -25.98 -7.43
CA ARG A 498 1.74 -27.16 -6.71
C ARG A 498 3.18 -27.00 -6.20
N ASP A 499 3.46 -27.61 -5.05
CA ASP A 499 4.71 -27.42 -4.30
C ASP A 499 5.95 -28.05 -4.97
N ASP A 500 5.77 -29.00 -5.87
CA ASP A 500 6.83 -29.66 -6.66
C ASP A 500 7.11 -28.96 -8.00
N ALA A 501 6.41 -27.86 -8.34
CA ALA A 501 6.65 -27.15 -9.58
C ALA A 501 8.05 -26.50 -9.62
N PRO A 502 8.81 -26.65 -10.73
CA PRO A 502 10.09 -26.00 -10.94
C PRO A 502 9.89 -24.53 -11.32
N LEU A 503 10.12 -23.63 -10.36
CA LEU A 503 9.79 -22.20 -10.49
C LEU A 503 10.57 -21.49 -11.61
N ASP A 504 11.78 -21.97 -11.92
CA ASP A 504 12.62 -21.50 -13.04
C ASP A 504 12.16 -22.01 -14.42
N ARG A 505 11.02 -22.70 -14.48
CA ARG A 505 10.29 -23.06 -15.71
C ARG A 505 8.91 -22.45 -15.71
N VAL A 506 8.16 -22.67 -14.65
CA VAL A 506 6.74 -22.29 -14.61
C VAL A 506 6.52 -20.78 -14.51
N CYS A 507 7.54 -19.97 -14.18
CA CYS A 507 7.46 -18.52 -14.26
C CYS A 507 7.02 -18.02 -15.65
N LEU A 508 7.34 -18.77 -16.72
CA LEU A 508 6.95 -18.48 -18.11
C LEU A 508 5.43 -18.49 -18.34
N LEU A 509 4.67 -19.12 -17.44
CA LEU A 509 3.21 -19.18 -17.48
C LEU A 509 2.55 -17.91 -16.89
N GLY A 510 3.32 -17.00 -16.28
CA GLY A 510 2.82 -15.72 -15.79
C GLY A 510 2.36 -14.78 -16.91
N CYS A 511 2.94 -14.91 -18.12
CA CYS A 511 2.56 -14.12 -19.29
C CYS A 511 2.74 -14.86 -20.62
N GLY A 512 3.95 -14.88 -21.18
CA GLY A 512 4.14 -15.08 -22.63
C GLY A 512 3.63 -16.41 -23.16
N ILE A 513 3.92 -17.51 -22.47
CA ILE A 513 3.53 -18.85 -22.93
C ILE A 513 2.02 -19.04 -22.80
N SER A 514 1.45 -18.65 -21.66
CA SER A 514 -0.01 -18.68 -21.43
C SER A 514 -0.75 -17.83 -22.46
N THR A 515 -0.19 -16.69 -22.83
CA THR A 515 -0.76 -15.77 -23.82
C THR A 515 -0.84 -16.40 -25.20
N GLY A 516 0.28 -16.90 -25.73
CA GLY A 516 0.31 -17.50 -27.06
C GLY A 516 -0.48 -18.80 -27.14
N TYR A 517 -0.28 -19.69 -26.17
CA TYR A 517 -0.98 -20.97 -26.12
C TYR A 517 -2.50 -20.77 -26.03
N GLY A 518 -2.96 -19.88 -25.13
CA GLY A 518 -4.37 -19.54 -24.99
C GLY A 518 -4.95 -18.81 -26.20
N ALA A 519 -4.15 -18.00 -26.90
CA ALA A 519 -4.59 -17.36 -28.13
C ALA A 519 -5.05 -18.40 -29.16
N ALA A 520 -4.33 -19.53 -29.28
CA ALA A 520 -4.71 -20.63 -30.16
C ALA A 520 -5.86 -21.49 -29.59
N VAL A 521 -5.67 -22.09 -28.40
CA VAL A 521 -6.61 -23.12 -27.91
C VAL A 521 -7.91 -22.56 -27.34
N ASN A 522 -7.90 -21.30 -26.91
CA ASN A 522 -9.02 -20.71 -26.17
C ASN A 522 -9.64 -19.52 -26.93
N THR A 523 -8.85 -18.52 -27.33
CA THR A 523 -9.41 -17.36 -28.03
C THR A 523 -9.79 -17.68 -29.47
N ALA A 524 -8.86 -18.20 -30.27
CA ALA A 524 -9.13 -18.60 -31.65
C ALA A 524 -10.12 -19.78 -31.66
N GLY A 525 -9.89 -20.76 -30.78
CA GLY A 525 -10.65 -22.01 -30.75
C GLY A 525 -10.23 -22.90 -31.91
N VAL A 526 -8.91 -23.06 -32.12
CA VAL A 526 -8.35 -23.90 -33.18
C VAL A 526 -8.98 -25.29 -33.11
N THR A 527 -9.43 -25.79 -34.26
CA THR A 527 -10.15 -27.07 -34.36
C THR A 527 -9.25 -28.16 -34.95
N PRO A 528 -9.49 -29.44 -34.60
CA PRO A 528 -8.79 -30.55 -35.23
C PRO A 528 -8.93 -30.53 -36.75
N GLY A 529 -7.83 -30.75 -37.47
CA GLY A 529 -7.78 -30.73 -38.93
C GLY A 529 -7.62 -29.36 -39.57
N SER A 530 -7.76 -28.26 -38.81
CA SER A 530 -7.66 -26.90 -39.35
C SER A 530 -6.24 -26.51 -39.80
N VAL A 531 -6.17 -25.49 -40.64
CA VAL A 531 -4.92 -24.87 -41.12
C VAL A 531 -4.69 -23.55 -40.40
N CYS A 532 -3.52 -23.38 -39.79
CA CYS A 532 -3.17 -22.18 -39.02
C CYS A 532 -1.98 -21.42 -39.62
N ALA A 533 -1.95 -20.09 -39.48
CA ALA A 533 -0.76 -19.27 -39.68
C ALA A 533 -0.43 -18.47 -38.41
N VAL A 534 0.83 -18.48 -38.00
CA VAL A 534 1.33 -17.71 -36.85
C VAL A 534 2.39 -16.72 -37.34
N PHE A 535 2.12 -15.44 -37.13
CA PHE A 535 2.98 -14.34 -37.55
C PHE A 535 3.80 -13.83 -36.38
N GLY A 536 5.13 -13.90 -36.51
CA GLY A 536 6.09 -13.58 -35.45
C GLY A 536 6.40 -14.78 -34.58
N LEU A 537 7.66 -15.21 -34.56
CA LEU A 537 8.13 -16.41 -33.84
C LEU A 537 8.98 -16.07 -32.62
N GLY A 538 8.57 -15.03 -31.89
CA GLY A 538 9.00 -14.84 -30.50
C GLY A 538 8.37 -15.88 -29.57
N ALA A 539 8.62 -15.81 -28.25
CA ALA A 539 8.08 -16.80 -27.31
C ALA A 539 6.55 -16.93 -27.36
N VAL A 540 5.82 -15.82 -27.52
CA VAL A 540 4.35 -15.82 -27.64
C VAL A 540 3.91 -16.56 -28.91
N GLY A 541 4.49 -16.23 -30.06
CA GLY A 541 4.14 -16.91 -31.32
C GLY A 541 4.56 -18.39 -31.34
N LEU A 542 5.73 -18.73 -30.80
CA LEU A 542 6.13 -20.13 -30.63
C LEU A 542 5.17 -20.89 -29.70
N ALA A 543 4.63 -20.25 -28.67
CA ALA A 543 3.59 -20.83 -27.82
C ALA A 543 2.24 -20.97 -28.55
N ALA A 544 1.90 -20.05 -29.45
CA ALA A 544 0.74 -20.17 -30.33
C ALA A 544 0.89 -21.35 -31.32
N VAL A 545 2.07 -21.55 -31.91
CA VAL A 545 2.38 -22.74 -32.75
C VAL A 545 2.15 -24.03 -31.95
N MET A 546 2.68 -24.11 -30.72
CA MET A 546 2.44 -25.24 -29.83
C MET A 546 0.94 -25.42 -29.50
N GLY A 547 0.22 -24.32 -29.27
CA GLY A 547 -1.23 -24.35 -29.05
C GLY A 547 -2.01 -24.88 -30.25
N CYS A 548 -1.69 -24.43 -31.46
CA CYS A 548 -2.28 -24.95 -32.70
C CYS A 548 -2.03 -26.45 -32.86
N LYS A 549 -0.81 -26.92 -32.59
CA LYS A 549 -0.47 -28.36 -32.64
C LYS A 549 -1.29 -29.16 -31.64
N ASN A 550 -1.34 -28.70 -30.38
CA ASN A 550 -2.06 -29.40 -29.31
C ASN A 550 -3.58 -29.39 -29.51
N ALA A 551 -4.11 -28.42 -30.25
CA ALA A 551 -5.51 -28.38 -30.67
C ALA A 551 -5.81 -29.30 -31.87
N GLY A 552 -4.79 -29.90 -32.48
CA GLY A 552 -4.93 -30.85 -33.59
C GLY A 552 -4.97 -30.23 -34.99
N ALA A 553 -4.43 -29.02 -35.18
CA ALA A 553 -4.27 -28.43 -36.51
C ALA A 553 -3.46 -29.37 -37.43
N SER A 554 -3.91 -29.54 -38.67
CA SER A 554 -3.27 -30.43 -39.66
C SER A 554 -2.04 -29.81 -40.31
N ARG A 555 -2.03 -28.47 -40.42
CA ARG A 555 -0.96 -27.70 -41.04
C ARG A 555 -0.79 -26.35 -40.35
N ILE A 556 0.45 -25.99 -40.03
CA ILE A 556 0.78 -24.79 -39.25
C ILE A 556 1.92 -24.05 -39.95
N PHE A 557 1.61 -22.89 -40.52
CA PHE A 557 2.57 -21.97 -41.13
C PHE A 557 3.18 -21.05 -40.08
N ALA A 558 4.48 -21.14 -39.89
CA ALA A 558 5.26 -20.25 -39.05
C ALA A 558 5.89 -19.13 -39.90
N VAL A 559 5.48 -17.88 -39.68
CA VAL A 559 5.87 -16.74 -40.52
C VAL A 559 6.74 -15.78 -39.73
N ASP A 560 8.02 -15.62 -40.11
CA ASP A 560 8.95 -14.65 -39.50
C ASP A 560 10.01 -14.23 -40.51
N ILE A 561 10.54 -13.02 -40.37
CA ILE A 561 11.63 -12.50 -41.21
C ILE A 561 13.00 -13.06 -40.81
N ASN A 562 13.12 -13.61 -39.60
CA ASN A 562 14.33 -14.26 -39.10
C ASN A 562 14.19 -15.79 -39.17
N GLU A 563 14.82 -16.36 -40.19
CA GLU A 563 14.76 -17.81 -40.46
C GLU A 563 15.44 -18.66 -39.39
N GLN A 564 16.32 -18.10 -38.55
CA GLN A 564 16.96 -18.82 -37.44
C GLN A 564 15.94 -19.34 -36.42
N LYS A 565 14.73 -18.78 -36.39
CA LYS A 565 13.65 -19.19 -35.48
C LYS A 565 12.87 -20.42 -36.00
N PHE A 566 13.03 -20.79 -37.27
CA PHE A 566 12.22 -21.84 -37.91
C PHE A 566 12.47 -23.23 -37.32
N GLU A 567 13.72 -23.55 -36.99
CA GLU A 567 14.05 -24.83 -36.36
C GLU A 567 13.31 -25.01 -35.04
N LYS A 568 13.19 -23.94 -34.25
CA LYS A 568 12.44 -23.97 -33.01
C LYS A 568 10.94 -24.10 -33.23
N ALA A 569 10.41 -23.40 -34.24
CA ALA A 569 9.00 -23.50 -34.60
C ALA A 569 8.62 -24.93 -35.01
N LYS A 570 9.47 -25.62 -35.79
CA LYS A 570 9.25 -27.03 -36.18
C LYS A 570 9.21 -27.96 -34.97
N VAL A 571 10.14 -27.81 -34.02
CA VAL A 571 10.14 -28.58 -32.75
C VAL A 571 8.81 -28.43 -32.00
N LEU A 572 8.22 -27.24 -32.03
CA LEU A 572 6.97 -26.93 -31.34
C LEU A 572 5.71 -27.25 -32.14
N GLY A 573 5.81 -27.50 -33.45
CA GLY A 573 4.68 -27.99 -34.26
C GLY A 573 4.51 -27.39 -35.65
N ALA A 574 5.31 -26.41 -36.05
CA ALA A 574 5.19 -25.83 -37.38
C ALA A 574 5.46 -26.88 -38.46
N THR A 575 4.60 -26.95 -39.47
CA THR A 575 4.76 -27.83 -40.63
C THR A 575 5.46 -27.13 -41.78
N ASP A 576 5.26 -25.81 -41.88
CA ASP A 576 5.78 -24.95 -42.93
C ASP A 576 6.38 -23.70 -42.28
N CYS A 577 7.47 -23.18 -42.83
CA CYS A 577 8.08 -21.93 -42.37
C CYS A 577 8.29 -21.00 -43.56
N LEU A 578 7.83 -19.75 -43.44
CA LEU A 578 7.84 -18.78 -44.52
C LEU A 578 8.50 -17.48 -44.08
N ASN A 579 9.50 -17.05 -44.85
CA ASN A 579 10.04 -15.69 -44.74
C ASN A 579 9.33 -14.79 -45.75
N PRO A 580 8.57 -13.76 -45.32
CA PRO A 580 7.90 -12.86 -46.24
C PRO A 580 8.83 -12.20 -47.27
N LYS A 581 10.13 -12.01 -46.93
CA LYS A 581 11.12 -11.41 -47.83
C LYS A 581 11.55 -12.32 -48.99
N ALA A 582 11.23 -13.62 -48.93
CA ALA A 582 11.53 -14.57 -50.00
C ALA A 582 10.51 -14.53 -51.15
N TYR A 583 9.46 -13.70 -51.05
CA TYR A 583 8.37 -13.63 -52.01
C TYR A 583 8.23 -12.22 -52.59
N ASN A 584 7.81 -12.14 -53.86
CA ASN A 584 7.56 -10.88 -54.58
C ASN A 584 6.11 -10.39 -54.48
N LYS A 585 5.29 -11.04 -53.66
CA LYS A 585 3.88 -10.72 -53.42
C LYS A 585 3.56 -10.80 -51.93
N PRO A 586 2.46 -10.17 -51.45
CA PRO A 586 2.10 -10.21 -50.05
C PRO A 586 2.00 -11.64 -49.51
N ILE A 587 2.52 -11.89 -48.31
CA ILE A 587 2.51 -13.23 -47.73
C ILE A 587 1.08 -13.79 -47.54
N SER A 588 0.08 -12.92 -47.42
CA SER A 588 -1.33 -13.31 -47.36
C SER A 588 -1.81 -13.97 -48.66
N GLU A 589 -1.31 -13.54 -49.82
CA GLU A 589 -1.60 -14.15 -51.12
C GLU A 589 -0.87 -15.48 -51.28
N VAL A 590 0.41 -15.54 -50.86
CA VAL A 590 1.19 -16.79 -50.83
C VAL A 590 0.46 -17.86 -49.99
N LEU A 591 0.04 -17.49 -48.78
CA LEU A 591 -0.71 -18.38 -47.90
C LEU A 591 -2.02 -18.83 -48.54
N ALA A 592 -2.78 -17.91 -49.18
CA ALA A 592 -4.02 -18.26 -49.86
C ALA A 592 -3.81 -19.27 -51.00
N GLU A 593 -2.75 -19.12 -51.79
CA GLU A 593 -2.40 -20.09 -52.84
C GLU A 593 -2.00 -21.45 -52.26
N MET A 594 -1.19 -21.47 -51.20
CA MET A 594 -0.73 -22.71 -50.55
C MET A 594 -1.85 -23.48 -49.83
N THR A 595 -3.00 -22.84 -49.58
CA THR A 595 -4.11 -23.36 -48.78
C THR A 595 -5.43 -23.42 -49.55
N ASN A 596 -5.43 -23.10 -50.84
CA ASN A 596 -6.62 -23.04 -51.68
C ASN A 596 -7.72 -22.10 -51.12
N GLY A 597 -7.32 -20.89 -50.72
CA GLY A 597 -8.25 -19.82 -50.37
C GLY A 597 -7.98 -19.09 -49.05
N GLY A 598 -7.02 -19.54 -48.24
CA GLY A 598 -6.61 -18.94 -46.98
C GLY A 598 -6.59 -19.93 -45.81
N VAL A 599 -6.02 -19.51 -44.69
CA VAL A 599 -5.98 -20.32 -43.45
C VAL A 599 -7.29 -20.23 -42.66
N ASP A 600 -7.62 -21.25 -41.87
CA ASP A 600 -8.77 -21.21 -40.97
C ASP A 600 -8.52 -20.24 -39.81
N PHE A 601 -7.30 -20.26 -39.26
CA PHE A 601 -6.91 -19.43 -38.13
C PHE A 601 -5.59 -18.70 -38.40
N SER A 602 -5.56 -17.39 -38.15
CA SER A 602 -4.30 -16.64 -38.09
C SER A 602 -4.09 -16.00 -36.72
N LEU A 603 -2.85 -16.01 -36.23
CA LEU A 603 -2.46 -15.40 -34.97
C LEU A 603 -1.32 -14.41 -35.21
N GLU A 604 -1.58 -13.13 -34.95
CA GLU A 604 -0.59 -12.06 -35.04
C GLU A 604 0.10 -11.88 -33.68
N CYS A 605 1.41 -12.10 -33.63
CA CYS A 605 2.21 -12.09 -32.41
C CYS A 605 3.42 -11.15 -32.50
N VAL A 606 3.37 -10.11 -33.35
CA VAL A 606 4.45 -9.12 -33.54
C VAL A 606 4.13 -7.80 -32.84
N GLY A 607 2.89 -7.31 -32.95
CA GLY A 607 2.50 -5.97 -32.51
C GLY A 607 2.69 -4.92 -33.60
N ASN A 608 2.44 -5.28 -34.87
CA ASN A 608 2.60 -4.37 -36.01
C ASN A 608 1.30 -4.28 -36.83
N SER A 609 0.79 -3.06 -37.07
CA SER A 609 -0.49 -2.84 -37.75
C SER A 609 -0.55 -3.41 -39.17
N GLU A 610 0.56 -3.44 -39.92
CA GLU A 610 0.59 -4.04 -41.25
C GLU A 610 0.52 -5.57 -41.18
N VAL A 611 1.26 -6.17 -40.26
CA VAL A 611 1.22 -7.62 -40.02
C VAL A 611 -0.17 -8.04 -39.53
N SER A 612 -0.81 -7.24 -38.67
CA SER A 612 -2.20 -7.43 -38.22
C SER A 612 -3.19 -7.48 -39.39
N ARG A 613 -3.07 -6.56 -40.34
CA ARG A 613 -3.88 -6.57 -41.57
C ARG A 613 -3.57 -7.80 -42.43
N MET A 614 -2.30 -8.13 -42.62
CA MET A 614 -1.88 -9.29 -43.44
C MET A 614 -2.37 -10.62 -42.82
N ALA A 615 -2.36 -10.74 -41.50
CA ALA A 615 -2.89 -11.90 -40.80
C ALA A 615 -4.39 -12.07 -41.08
N LEU A 616 -5.19 -11.00 -41.00
CA LEU A 616 -6.61 -11.04 -41.35
C LEU A 616 -6.83 -11.39 -42.84
N GLU A 617 -6.03 -10.80 -43.72
CA GLU A 617 -6.13 -11.03 -45.16
C GLU A 617 -5.78 -12.48 -45.54
N SER A 618 -4.87 -13.12 -44.79
CA SER A 618 -4.47 -14.52 -45.01
C SER A 618 -5.55 -15.55 -44.66
N CYS A 619 -6.56 -15.18 -43.88
CA CYS A 619 -7.64 -16.09 -43.51
C CYS A 619 -8.59 -16.37 -44.68
N ILE A 620 -9.18 -17.57 -44.70
CA ILE A 620 -10.20 -17.96 -45.66
C ILE A 620 -11.46 -17.11 -45.53
N LYS A 621 -12.11 -16.82 -46.66
CA LYS A 621 -13.42 -16.16 -46.69
C LYS A 621 -14.49 -17.11 -46.13
N GLY A 622 -15.54 -16.58 -45.51
CA GLY A 622 -16.67 -17.34 -44.99
C GLY A 622 -16.59 -17.63 -43.49
N TRP A 623 -15.49 -18.20 -43.00
CA TRP A 623 -15.35 -18.59 -41.58
C TRP A 623 -14.00 -18.29 -40.93
N GLY A 624 -13.03 -17.77 -41.68
CA GLY A 624 -11.67 -17.58 -41.18
C GLY A 624 -11.61 -16.63 -39.97
N VAL A 625 -10.76 -16.99 -39.00
CA VAL A 625 -10.61 -16.26 -37.74
C VAL A 625 -9.19 -15.72 -37.61
N SER A 626 -9.05 -14.41 -37.38
CA SER A 626 -7.77 -13.77 -37.09
C SER A 626 -7.74 -13.24 -35.66
N VAL A 627 -6.67 -13.56 -34.92
CA VAL A 627 -6.47 -13.16 -33.52
C VAL A 627 -5.28 -12.21 -33.39
N LEU A 628 -5.54 -11.01 -32.85
CA LEU A 628 -4.50 -10.06 -32.47
C LEU A 628 -3.95 -10.42 -31.08
N VAL A 629 -2.66 -10.72 -31.00
CA VAL A 629 -1.96 -11.10 -29.76
C VAL A 629 -0.82 -10.13 -29.46
N GLY A 630 -0.13 -9.62 -30.48
CA GLY A 630 0.90 -8.60 -30.33
C GLY A 630 0.33 -7.29 -29.78
N TYR A 631 1.06 -6.66 -28.87
CA TYR A 631 0.66 -5.36 -28.30
C TYR A 631 1.11 -4.22 -29.21
N THR A 632 0.22 -3.27 -29.48
CA THR A 632 0.52 -1.99 -30.11
C THR A 632 -0.50 -0.94 -29.68
N ASP A 633 -0.06 0.31 -29.60
CA ASP A 633 -0.90 1.48 -29.28
C ASP A 633 -1.17 2.36 -30.51
N VAL A 634 -0.76 1.91 -31.70
CA VAL A 634 -1.00 2.63 -32.96
C VAL A 634 -2.30 2.19 -33.62
N ASP A 635 -2.91 3.12 -34.35
CA ASP A 635 -4.09 2.83 -35.16
C ASP A 635 -3.78 1.79 -36.24
N PHE A 636 -4.81 1.02 -36.61
CA PHE A 636 -4.76 0.07 -37.70
C PHE A 636 -6.01 0.20 -38.58
N SER A 637 -5.90 -0.25 -39.83
CA SER A 637 -7.02 -0.24 -40.78
C SER A 637 -7.08 -1.54 -41.57
N ALA A 638 -8.30 -1.93 -41.94
CA ALA A 638 -8.55 -3.04 -42.85
C ALA A 638 -9.75 -2.71 -43.74
N ARG A 639 -9.78 -3.27 -44.95
CA ARG A 639 -10.93 -3.09 -45.86
C ARG A 639 -12.16 -3.78 -45.25
N PRO A 640 -13.33 -3.11 -45.14
CA PRO A 640 -14.53 -3.71 -44.54
C PRO A 640 -14.97 -5.04 -45.18
N ILE A 641 -14.68 -5.22 -46.48
CA ILE A 641 -14.96 -6.47 -47.20
C ILE A 641 -14.32 -7.69 -46.55
N GLN A 642 -13.21 -7.53 -45.81
CA GLN A 642 -12.60 -8.63 -45.08
C GLN A 642 -13.58 -9.22 -44.07
N LEU A 643 -14.30 -8.38 -43.29
CA LEU A 643 -15.29 -8.83 -42.31
C LEU A 643 -16.62 -9.19 -42.97
N ILE A 644 -17.10 -8.39 -43.94
CA ILE A 644 -18.35 -8.65 -44.67
C ILE A 644 -18.32 -10.03 -45.35
N SER A 645 -17.14 -10.48 -45.78
CA SER A 645 -16.95 -11.81 -46.38
C SER A 645 -17.09 -12.99 -45.40
N GLY A 646 -17.43 -12.75 -44.13
CA GLY A 646 -17.66 -13.78 -43.11
C GLY A 646 -16.49 -14.03 -42.16
N LYS A 647 -15.38 -13.30 -42.28
CA LYS A 647 -14.24 -13.44 -41.37
C LYS A 647 -14.55 -12.87 -39.99
N THR A 648 -13.89 -13.40 -38.97
CA THR A 648 -13.87 -12.85 -37.61
C THR A 648 -12.50 -12.26 -37.29
N TRP A 649 -12.47 -11.02 -36.79
CA TRP A 649 -11.25 -10.40 -36.27
C TRP A 649 -11.45 -10.06 -34.79
N LYS A 650 -10.61 -10.62 -33.92
CA LYS A 650 -10.73 -10.45 -32.47
C LYS A 650 -9.36 -10.30 -31.81
N GLY A 651 -9.32 -9.60 -30.68
CA GLY A 651 -8.12 -9.51 -29.85
C GLY A 651 -8.11 -10.55 -28.73
N THR A 652 -6.95 -10.77 -28.14
CA THR A 652 -6.80 -11.53 -26.90
C THR A 652 -5.91 -10.80 -25.91
N LEU A 653 -6.21 -10.94 -24.63
CA LEU A 653 -5.31 -10.58 -23.54
C LEU A 653 -5.07 -11.84 -22.71
N LEU A 654 -3.80 -12.19 -22.46
CA LEU A 654 -3.41 -13.40 -21.72
C LEU A 654 -4.07 -14.68 -22.26
N GLY A 655 -4.21 -14.76 -23.59
CA GLY A 655 -4.81 -15.92 -24.27
C GLY A 655 -6.29 -16.13 -23.96
N GLY A 656 -6.98 -15.13 -23.41
CA GLY A 656 -8.37 -15.22 -22.99
C GLY A 656 -8.58 -16.05 -21.72
N PHE A 657 -7.51 -16.40 -21.00
CA PHE A 657 -7.61 -17.20 -19.79
C PHE A 657 -8.04 -16.37 -18.59
N LYS A 658 -8.98 -16.90 -17.80
CA LYS A 658 -9.18 -16.47 -16.41
C LYS A 658 -7.96 -16.96 -15.62
N ILE A 659 -6.97 -16.08 -15.52
CA ILE A 659 -5.58 -16.49 -15.36
C ILE A 659 -5.29 -17.15 -13.99
N ARG A 660 -5.92 -16.71 -12.89
CA ARG A 660 -5.75 -17.34 -11.57
C ARG A 660 -6.23 -18.78 -11.54
N ASP A 661 -7.30 -19.08 -12.29
CA ASP A 661 -7.85 -20.44 -12.38
C ASP A 661 -7.12 -21.29 -13.42
N SER A 662 -6.51 -20.66 -14.43
CA SER A 662 -5.94 -21.34 -15.59
C SER A 662 -4.46 -21.68 -15.40
N VAL A 663 -3.67 -20.78 -14.78
CA VAL A 663 -2.23 -21.01 -14.55
C VAL A 663 -1.95 -22.30 -13.77
N PRO A 664 -2.67 -22.64 -12.69
CA PRO A 664 -2.42 -23.90 -11.98
C PRO A 664 -2.68 -25.13 -12.87
N LYS A 665 -3.63 -25.05 -13.81
CA LYS A 665 -3.89 -26.11 -14.79
C LYS A 665 -2.80 -26.17 -15.84
N LEU A 666 -2.30 -25.03 -16.32
CA LEU A 666 -1.17 -24.97 -17.25
C LEU A 666 0.11 -25.52 -16.62
N VAL A 667 0.33 -25.28 -15.32
CA VAL A 667 1.42 -25.93 -14.57
C VAL A 667 1.24 -27.44 -14.59
N ASN A 668 0.04 -27.97 -14.35
CA ASN A 668 -0.21 -29.41 -14.44
C ASN A 668 -0.01 -29.96 -15.87
N ASP A 669 -0.43 -29.22 -16.90
CA ASP A 669 -0.19 -29.58 -18.30
C ASP A 669 1.32 -29.62 -18.61
N TYR A 670 2.14 -28.74 -18.02
CA TYR A 670 3.60 -28.83 -18.12
C TYR A 670 4.14 -30.06 -17.38
N MET A 671 3.73 -30.29 -16.15
CA MET A 671 4.21 -31.42 -15.34
C MET A 671 3.84 -32.79 -15.95
N THR A 672 2.81 -32.85 -16.79
CA THR A 672 2.40 -34.06 -17.53
C THR A 672 2.99 -34.14 -18.94
N GLY A 673 3.81 -33.17 -19.36
CA GLY A 673 4.44 -33.13 -20.68
C GLY A 673 3.53 -32.70 -21.82
N LYS A 674 2.27 -32.30 -21.53
CA LYS A 674 1.33 -31.79 -22.55
C LYS A 674 1.76 -30.42 -23.08
N ILE A 675 2.34 -29.59 -22.23
CA ILE A 675 2.93 -28.29 -22.61
C ILE A 675 4.44 -28.37 -22.40
N LYS A 676 5.19 -27.74 -23.31
CA LYS A 676 6.64 -27.66 -23.31
C LYS A 676 7.08 -26.28 -22.82
N LEU A 677 7.96 -26.22 -21.82
CA LEU A 677 8.52 -24.95 -21.31
C LEU A 677 10.05 -24.88 -21.45
N ASP A 678 10.74 -26.01 -21.26
CA ASP A 678 12.20 -26.11 -21.35
C ASP A 678 12.72 -25.60 -22.69
N GLU A 679 12.02 -25.90 -23.78
CA GLU A 679 12.40 -25.47 -25.11
C GLU A 679 12.42 -23.93 -25.25
N PHE A 680 11.59 -23.19 -24.52
CA PHE A 680 11.58 -21.73 -24.63
C PHE A 680 12.80 -21.07 -24.00
N ILE A 681 13.49 -21.78 -23.09
CA ILE A 681 14.60 -21.24 -22.32
C ILE A 681 15.88 -21.34 -23.14
N THR A 682 16.41 -20.19 -23.51
CA THR A 682 17.66 -20.06 -24.25
C THR A 682 18.84 -19.67 -23.37
N HIS A 683 18.56 -18.95 -22.29
CA HIS A 683 19.57 -18.41 -21.39
C HIS A 683 19.10 -18.51 -19.94
N LYS A 684 20.06 -18.69 -19.04
CA LYS A 684 19.87 -18.53 -17.60
C LYS A 684 20.95 -17.59 -17.08
N MET A 685 20.56 -16.61 -16.28
CA MET A 685 21.43 -15.54 -15.79
C MET A 685 21.02 -15.17 -14.36
N ASP A 686 21.91 -14.51 -13.61
CA ASP A 686 21.55 -13.91 -12.33
C ASP A 686 20.99 -12.48 -12.52
N LEU A 687 20.31 -11.93 -11.52
CA LEU A 687 19.74 -10.57 -11.54
C LEU A 687 20.77 -9.49 -11.93
N GLU A 688 22.02 -9.63 -11.51
CA GLU A 688 23.13 -8.71 -11.82
C GLU A 688 23.40 -8.57 -13.32
N GLN A 689 23.02 -9.58 -14.11
CA GLN A 689 23.22 -9.63 -15.56
C GLN A 689 21.98 -9.20 -16.34
N ILE A 690 21.00 -8.55 -15.69
CA ILE A 690 19.74 -8.14 -16.33
C ILE A 690 19.95 -7.30 -17.60
N ASN A 691 20.96 -6.42 -17.63
CA ASN A 691 21.23 -5.59 -18.81
C ASN A 691 21.78 -6.41 -19.99
N ASP A 692 22.52 -7.49 -19.73
CA ASP A 692 22.96 -8.42 -20.77
C ASP A 692 21.75 -9.16 -21.36
N ALA A 693 20.82 -9.60 -20.51
CA ALA A 693 19.57 -10.21 -20.94
C ALA A 693 18.72 -9.24 -21.81
N VAL A 694 18.66 -7.96 -21.43
CA VAL A 694 18.02 -6.89 -22.21
C VAL A 694 18.67 -6.76 -23.59
N ASN A 695 20.01 -6.75 -23.66
CA ASN A 695 20.73 -6.65 -24.92
C ASN A 695 20.51 -7.86 -25.84
N LEU A 696 20.52 -9.08 -25.28
CA LEU A 696 20.23 -10.31 -26.03
C LEU A 696 18.82 -10.31 -26.61
N MET A 697 17.84 -9.77 -25.86
CA MET A 697 16.47 -9.64 -26.36
C MET A 697 16.37 -8.60 -27.48
N LYS A 698 17.00 -7.43 -27.34
CA LYS A 698 17.02 -6.38 -28.37
C LYS A 698 17.68 -6.83 -29.68
N THR A 699 18.72 -7.65 -29.59
CA THR A 699 19.44 -8.17 -30.76
C THR A 699 18.79 -9.43 -31.37
N GLY A 700 17.69 -9.91 -30.78
CA GLY A 700 16.97 -11.09 -31.27
C GLY A 700 17.68 -12.42 -31.02
N GLN A 701 18.69 -12.44 -30.14
CA GLN A 701 19.49 -13.63 -29.80
C GLN A 701 18.88 -14.44 -28.64
N CYS A 702 17.76 -13.99 -28.06
CA CYS A 702 17.09 -14.61 -26.93
C CYS A 702 15.60 -14.86 -27.20
N ILE A 703 15.10 -16.05 -26.84
CA ILE A 703 13.65 -16.34 -26.80
C ILE A 703 13.12 -16.04 -25.40
N ARG A 704 13.67 -16.74 -24.40
CA ARG A 704 13.51 -16.46 -22.97
C ARG A 704 14.84 -16.59 -22.27
N CYS A 705 15.13 -15.60 -21.42
CA CYS A 705 16.19 -15.61 -20.44
C CYS A 705 15.53 -15.74 -19.06
N ILE A 706 15.88 -16.79 -18.32
CA ILE A 706 15.45 -16.95 -16.93
C ILE A 706 16.48 -16.29 -16.04
N LEU A 707 16.00 -15.36 -15.22
CA LEU A 707 16.77 -14.68 -14.20
C LEU A 707 16.56 -15.39 -12.87
N ASN A 708 17.67 -15.79 -12.26
CA ASN A 708 17.69 -16.15 -10.86
C ASN A 708 17.67 -14.86 -10.03
N ILE A 709 16.55 -14.60 -9.36
CA ILE A 709 16.31 -13.32 -8.69
C ILE A 709 16.86 -13.34 -7.26
N SER A 710 16.56 -14.41 -6.52
CA SER A 710 17.01 -14.58 -5.14
C SER A 710 17.86 -15.84 -5.03
N LYS A 711 19.03 -15.71 -4.42
CA LYS A 711 19.90 -16.84 -4.09
C LYS A 711 19.38 -17.67 -2.92
#